data_AF-A0A8T0HFX6-F1
#
_entry.id   AF-A0A8T0HFX6-F1
#
_cell.length_a   1.000
_cell.length_b   1.000
_cell.length_c   1.000
_cell.angle_alpha   90.00
_cell.angle_beta   90.00
_cell.angle_gamma   90.00
#
_symmetry.space_group_name_H-M   'P 1'
#
loop_
_entity.id
_entity.type
_entity.pdbx_description
1 polymer ?
#
loop_
_entity_poly.entity_id
_entity_poly.type
_entity_poly.pdbx_seq_one_letter_code
_entity_poly.pdbx_strand_id
1 'polypeptide(L)'
;MAAGGRWPLILALLVVVGVVGGNWRESTAAPVMSVDMGAEWVKVAVVNLKPGQPPISIVPNEMSKRKSPALVAFSRGDRLVSEEASGILARYPERVFASLRDMVGKPFGAVKELLKSQHLPYDVVEDASGRARIRVGEDSGSVLYSVEELLAMLLNYARDLAESHTKESIKDTVITVPPFFGQAERKGLLDAAEIAGLNVLTLVNEPAGASLQYGIDKDFSVEDRQVVFYDMGASNTYAALVHFTAYTTKSPGGGKNITAQQFHVKGVSWDSTLGGQTMETRLVDHFAAEFKQKSGIDVLKHPKGMAKLKKQVKRTKEILSANSEASITVESLADDHDFRSHITRKKFEELCKDLWGRSLIPLKQVLADNGLSLQQLHSVELLGGATRVPKLKEVLTGYVGQQALARHLDSDEAVVLGSSLRAANLSDGIKLNRKLGMVDGASYGIDIKLDGATLEAKDQGLLVPLHKNIPSKMGRTLKNQLKDFKVSLSYDKSGKLPPSISSPLIAAYQVKGVDEAVEKYKNHNQSAPMKTVLHFLLDRSGVVNLDRAEQVIEVSEWIDVVEPLANLTSILANLTANGTVGDLNGADFNLTKLLIDEGNLANGTAAGANNETAPQAPKQKLRKRILRVPLKITEVTEGSAKSLSRKELSEAIQRLEKLNAADAKKRATEAAKNNLESYIYSAKDQLETLIDSDKESSQADRDSFMEKLAEAEDWLYMDGENADASEFQNRLEALKSTWKSLFTRPEPAKEEESPGKDEAQPDLAANLEEVLKTAEQATRPDADISSPSHDEL
;
A
#
# COMPACT_ATOMS: atom_id res chain seq x y z
N MET A 1 46.27 47.90 -47.54
CA MET A 1 46.54 49.19 -46.86
C MET A 1 45.47 49.39 -45.80
N ALA A 2 45.91 49.74 -44.59
CA ALA A 2 45.21 50.34 -43.45
C ALA A 2 44.04 49.60 -42.73
N ALA A 3 44.33 49.23 -41.47
CA ALA A 3 43.53 49.26 -40.22
C ALA A 3 42.09 48.66 -40.22
N GLY A 4 41.64 47.85 -39.27
CA GLY A 4 42.05 47.66 -37.88
C GLY A 4 40.93 48.08 -36.91
N GLY A 5 40.09 47.14 -36.46
CA GLY A 5 39.59 47.10 -35.08
C GLY A 5 38.09 47.33 -34.76
N ARG A 6 37.53 46.33 -34.06
CA ARG A 6 36.54 46.33 -32.94
C ARG A 6 35.05 46.05 -33.20
N TRP A 7 34.65 44.91 -32.62
CA TRP A 7 33.47 44.60 -31.76
C TRP A 7 32.04 44.58 -32.35
N PRO A 8 31.23 43.54 -32.02
CA PRO A 8 29.86 43.40 -32.49
C PRO A 8 28.86 44.13 -31.59
N LEU A 9 27.77 44.57 -32.21
CA LEU A 9 26.62 45.24 -31.62
C LEU A 9 26.02 44.47 -30.44
N ILE A 10 26.14 45.08 -29.26
CA ILE A 10 25.21 44.96 -28.14
C ILE A 10 24.15 46.07 -28.33
N LEU A 11 22.93 45.81 -27.87
CA LEU A 11 21.74 46.68 -27.82
C LEU A 11 20.77 46.62 -29.01
N ALA A 12 19.87 45.63 -28.96
CA ALA A 12 18.42 45.89 -29.00
C ALA A 12 17.64 44.59 -28.72
N LEU A 13 17.49 44.23 -27.44
CA LEU A 13 16.25 43.63 -26.89
C LEU A 13 16.42 43.51 -25.35
N LEU A 14 16.11 44.59 -24.65
CA LEU A 14 15.84 44.59 -23.22
C LEU A 14 14.35 44.91 -23.02
N VAL A 15 13.78 44.31 -21.98
CA VAL A 15 12.42 44.46 -21.45
C VAL A 15 11.37 43.47 -21.97
N VAL A 16 11.49 42.20 -21.56
CA VAL A 16 10.45 41.50 -20.79
C VAL A 16 11.18 40.62 -19.75
N VAL A 17 11.42 41.18 -18.56
CA VAL A 17 11.81 40.40 -17.37
C VAL A 17 10.53 39.80 -16.82
N GLY A 18 10.18 38.60 -17.28
CA GLY A 18 9.23 37.71 -16.63
C GLY A 18 10.03 36.66 -15.87
N VAL A 19 9.94 36.69 -14.55
CA VAL A 19 10.52 35.73 -13.61
C VAL A 19 10.01 34.33 -13.95
N VAL A 20 10.74 33.59 -14.79
CA VAL A 20 10.74 32.13 -14.74
C VAL A 20 11.88 31.76 -13.83
N GLY A 21 11.65 31.96 -12.52
CA GLY A 21 12.36 31.21 -11.51
C GLY A 21 12.10 29.75 -11.81
N GLY A 22 13.06 29.08 -12.43
CA GLY A 22 13.10 27.64 -12.48
C GLY A 22 13.09 27.18 -11.03
N ASN A 23 11.92 26.78 -10.54
CA ASN A 23 11.81 25.93 -9.37
C ASN A 23 12.52 24.63 -9.73
N TRP A 24 13.83 24.61 -9.52
CA TRP A 24 14.52 23.40 -9.11
C TRP A 24 13.86 23.01 -7.80
N ARG A 25 12.71 22.34 -7.86
CA ARG A 25 12.25 21.54 -6.75
C ARG A 25 13.36 20.54 -6.54
N GLU A 26 14.14 20.71 -5.46
CA GLU A 26 14.70 19.55 -4.79
C GLU A 26 13.58 18.52 -4.76
N SER A 27 13.85 17.33 -5.29
CA SER A 27 12.93 16.20 -5.14
C SER A 27 12.86 15.89 -3.65
N THR A 28 12.03 16.63 -2.91
CA THR A 28 11.68 16.32 -1.53
C THR A 28 11.09 14.93 -1.58
N ALA A 29 11.77 13.97 -0.94
CA ALA A 29 11.27 12.61 -0.83
C ALA A 29 9.83 12.70 -0.28
N ALA A 30 8.89 12.01 -0.93
CA ALA A 30 7.53 11.95 -0.44
C ALA A 30 7.43 10.83 0.61
N PRO A 31 6.67 11.04 1.71
CA PRO A 31 6.46 10.00 2.68
C PRO A 31 5.70 8.83 2.04
N VAL A 32 6.02 7.63 2.50
CA VAL A 32 5.43 6.38 2.02
C VAL A 32 4.73 5.71 3.19
N MET A 33 3.53 5.19 2.96
CA MET A 33 2.79 4.45 3.98
C MET A 33 2.77 2.95 3.71
N SER A 34 2.46 2.16 4.74
CA SER A 34 2.03 0.78 4.61
C SER A 34 0.66 0.59 5.25
N VAL A 35 -0.13 -0.31 4.67
CA VAL A 35 -1.46 -0.65 5.16
C VAL A 35 -1.52 -2.15 5.41
N ASP A 36 -1.77 -2.53 6.67
CA ASP A 36 -2.19 -3.89 6.98
C ASP A 36 -3.70 -4.01 6.81
N MET A 37 -4.10 -4.66 5.72
CA MET A 37 -5.50 -4.88 5.38
C MET A 37 -5.94 -6.20 6.04
N GLY A 38 -6.27 -6.15 7.33
CA GLY A 38 -6.85 -7.28 8.05
C GLY A 38 -8.31 -7.53 7.66
N ALA A 39 -8.84 -8.72 7.96
CA ALA A 39 -10.26 -9.03 7.75
C ALA A 39 -11.20 -8.18 8.62
N GLU A 40 -10.73 -7.80 9.81
CA GLU A 40 -11.51 -7.05 10.79
C GLU A 40 -10.90 -5.68 11.12
N TRP A 41 -9.59 -5.53 10.96
CA TRP A 41 -8.85 -4.35 11.38
C TRP A 41 -7.97 -3.85 10.24
N VAL A 42 -8.00 -2.55 10.01
CA VAL A 42 -7.04 -1.82 9.19
C VAL A 42 -6.01 -1.19 10.13
N LYS A 43 -4.72 -1.32 9.78
CA LYS A 43 -3.64 -0.65 10.49
C LYS A 43 -2.77 0.09 9.48
N VAL A 44 -2.28 1.26 9.85
CA VAL A 44 -1.50 2.11 8.97
C VAL A 44 -0.21 2.44 9.68
N ALA A 45 0.91 2.38 8.95
CA ALA A 45 2.19 2.90 9.41
C ALA A 45 2.81 3.78 8.33
N VAL A 46 3.64 4.73 8.73
CA VAL A 46 4.30 5.67 7.83
C VAL A 46 5.81 5.62 8.02
N VAL A 47 6.54 5.91 6.94
CA VAL A 47 7.97 6.16 6.99
C VAL A 47 8.17 7.66 7.15
N ASN A 48 8.63 8.08 8.33
CA ASN A 48 8.86 9.49 8.64
C ASN A 48 10.18 9.96 8.04
N LEU A 49 10.15 11.14 7.44
CA LEU A 49 11.31 11.75 6.78
C LEU A 49 11.97 12.83 7.63
N LYS A 50 11.29 13.31 8.67
CA LYS A 50 11.75 14.41 9.53
C LYS A 50 12.74 13.89 10.58
N PRO A 51 13.89 14.56 10.78
CA PRO A 51 14.81 14.24 11.87
C PRO A 51 14.13 14.37 13.24
N GLY A 52 14.50 13.52 14.20
CA GLY A 52 13.95 13.53 15.56
C GLY A 52 12.70 12.66 15.78
N GLN A 53 12.08 12.16 14.71
CA GLN A 53 11.00 11.18 14.80
C GLN A 53 11.51 9.74 14.58
N PRO A 54 10.85 8.72 15.14
CA PRO A 54 11.11 7.33 14.76
C PRO A 54 10.96 7.18 13.24
N PRO A 55 11.93 6.58 12.52
CA PRO A 55 11.89 6.46 11.06
C PRO A 55 10.64 5.76 10.53
N ILE A 56 10.03 4.89 11.34
CA ILE A 56 8.77 4.23 11.06
C ILE A 56 7.91 4.33 12.31
N SER A 57 6.64 4.72 12.15
CA SER A 57 5.66 4.77 13.24
C SER A 57 4.30 4.23 12.79
N ILE A 58 3.56 3.62 13.72
CA ILE A 58 2.14 3.37 13.52
C ILE A 58 1.40 4.71 13.50
N VAL A 59 0.33 4.77 12.71
CA VAL A 59 -0.59 5.91 12.68
C VAL A 59 -1.80 5.58 13.56
N PRO A 60 -2.03 6.31 14.67
CA PRO A 60 -3.26 6.22 15.42
C PRO A 60 -4.42 6.83 14.61
N ASN A 61 -5.63 6.32 14.83
CA ASN A 61 -6.85 6.88 14.25
C ASN A 61 -7.34 8.10 15.04
N GLU A 62 -8.46 8.67 14.60
CA GLU A 62 -9.10 9.86 15.18
C GLU A 62 -9.51 9.67 16.65
N MET A 63 -9.62 8.42 17.11
CA MET A 63 -9.91 8.04 18.50
C MET A 63 -8.65 7.60 19.27
N SER A 64 -7.46 7.94 18.76
CA SER A 64 -6.15 7.57 19.31
C SER A 64 -5.89 6.05 19.38
N LYS A 65 -6.64 5.23 18.64
CA LYS A 65 -6.42 3.79 18.57
C LYS A 65 -5.44 3.44 17.47
N ARG A 66 -4.60 2.45 17.71
CA ARG A 66 -3.55 1.99 16.77
C ARG A 66 -4.05 1.05 15.67
N LYS A 67 -5.37 0.85 15.59
CA LYS A 67 -6.07 0.06 14.57
C LYS A 67 -7.52 0.53 14.44
N SER A 68 -8.04 0.49 13.22
CA SER A 68 -9.41 0.91 12.88
C SER A 68 -10.24 -0.28 12.41
N PRO A 69 -11.53 -0.38 12.74
CA PRO A 69 -12.41 -1.41 12.17
C PRO A 69 -12.43 -1.35 10.64
N ALA A 70 -12.33 -2.49 9.97
CA ALA A 70 -12.41 -2.60 8.51
C ALA A 70 -13.89 -2.57 8.04
N LEU A 71 -14.54 -1.43 8.25
CA LEU A 71 -15.97 -1.22 8.00
C LEU A 71 -16.21 0.00 7.11
N VAL A 72 -17.15 -0.13 6.18
CA VAL A 72 -17.71 0.98 5.39
C VAL A 72 -19.21 0.98 5.58
N ALA A 73 -19.82 2.13 5.75
CA ALA A 73 -21.27 2.23 5.85
C ALA A 73 -21.82 3.42 5.09
N PHE A 74 -23.11 3.35 4.76
CA PHE A 74 -23.84 4.45 4.17
C PHE A 74 -25.12 4.72 4.95
N SER A 75 -25.33 5.95 5.37
CA SER A 75 -26.49 6.32 6.16
C SER A 75 -26.88 7.76 5.91
N ARG A 76 -28.16 8.01 5.60
CA ARG A 76 -28.72 9.36 5.38
C ARG A 76 -27.97 10.17 4.31
N GLY A 77 -27.46 9.49 3.28
CA GLY A 77 -26.68 10.13 2.21
C GLY A 77 -25.18 10.25 2.50
N ASP A 78 -24.75 10.02 3.74
CA ASP A 78 -23.35 10.08 4.13
C ASP A 78 -22.66 8.73 4.00
N ARG A 79 -21.38 8.78 3.65
CA ARG A 79 -20.45 7.67 3.84
C ARG A 79 -19.85 7.76 5.25
N LEU A 80 -19.81 6.63 5.95
CA LEU A 80 -19.13 6.48 7.23
C LEU A 80 -18.06 5.41 7.09
N VAL A 81 -16.88 5.61 7.67
CA VAL A 81 -15.77 4.65 7.57
C VAL A 81 -15.23 4.32 8.96
N SER A 82 -14.84 3.07 9.16
CA SER A 82 -14.20 2.57 10.38
C SER A 82 -14.97 2.83 11.68
N GLU A 83 -14.52 3.71 12.57
CA GLU A 83 -15.13 3.94 13.89
C GLU A 83 -16.55 4.49 13.76
N GLU A 84 -16.80 5.38 12.79
CA GLU A 84 -18.14 5.92 12.53
C GLU A 84 -19.10 4.83 12.04
N ALA A 85 -18.64 3.97 11.12
CA ALA A 85 -19.41 2.82 10.64
C ALA A 85 -19.70 1.82 11.78
N SER A 86 -18.72 1.59 12.66
CA SER A 86 -18.86 0.74 13.85
C SER A 86 -19.95 1.25 14.80
N GLY A 87 -20.07 2.58 14.94
CA GLY A 87 -21.07 3.24 15.80
C GLY A 87 -22.52 2.89 15.43
N ILE A 88 -22.80 2.63 14.15
CA ILE A 88 -24.15 2.34 13.68
C ILE A 88 -24.43 0.85 13.41
N LEU A 89 -23.41 -0.01 13.43
CA LEU A 89 -23.51 -1.44 13.08
C LEU A 89 -24.60 -2.20 13.83
N ALA A 90 -24.75 -1.98 15.14
CA ALA A 90 -25.77 -2.66 15.93
C ALA A 90 -27.21 -2.22 15.58
N ARG A 91 -27.37 -1.01 15.03
CA ARG A 91 -28.67 -0.42 14.71
C ARG A 91 -29.09 -0.66 13.27
N TYR A 92 -28.14 -0.61 12.33
CA TYR A 92 -28.36 -0.73 10.88
C TYR A 92 -27.34 -1.69 10.22
N PRO A 93 -27.32 -2.98 10.59
CA PRO A 93 -26.31 -3.93 10.08
C PRO A 93 -26.36 -4.17 8.57
N GLU A 94 -27.52 -3.94 7.94
CA GLU A 94 -27.68 -3.97 6.48
C GLU A 94 -26.97 -2.82 5.75
N ARG A 95 -26.59 -1.77 6.48
CA ARG A 95 -25.91 -0.58 5.95
C ARG A 95 -24.41 -0.55 6.21
N VAL A 96 -23.89 -1.52 6.98
CA VAL A 96 -22.47 -1.58 7.40
C VAL A 96 -21.79 -2.81 6.81
N PHE A 97 -20.85 -2.57 5.91
CA PHE A 97 -20.15 -3.57 5.12
C PHE A 97 -18.79 -3.89 5.73
N ALA A 98 -18.69 -5.08 6.31
CA ALA A 98 -17.50 -5.76 6.83
C ALA A 98 -17.00 -6.87 5.89
N SER A 99 -15.82 -7.43 6.18
CA SER A 99 -15.23 -8.59 5.47
C SER A 99 -14.98 -8.35 3.98
N LEU A 100 -14.89 -7.10 3.55
CA LEU A 100 -14.71 -6.69 2.14
C LEU A 100 -13.42 -7.28 1.53
N ARG A 101 -12.33 -7.30 2.30
CA ARG A 101 -11.07 -7.93 1.89
C ARG A 101 -11.27 -9.40 1.52
N ASP A 102 -12.06 -10.13 2.29
CA ASP A 102 -12.27 -11.56 2.08
C ASP A 102 -13.29 -11.83 0.95
N MET A 103 -13.88 -10.79 0.35
CA MET A 103 -14.80 -10.86 -0.81
C MET A 103 -14.13 -10.43 -2.13
N VAL A 104 -13.02 -9.71 -2.09
CA VAL A 104 -12.40 -9.10 -3.28
C VAL A 104 -11.98 -10.16 -4.29
N GLY A 105 -12.26 -9.92 -5.58
CA GLY A 105 -11.90 -10.84 -6.66
C GLY A 105 -12.64 -12.20 -6.65
N LYS A 106 -13.56 -12.44 -5.70
CA LYS A 106 -14.29 -13.71 -5.59
C LYS A 106 -15.53 -13.77 -6.49
N PRO A 107 -15.90 -14.96 -6.98
CA PRO A 107 -17.15 -15.15 -7.70
C PRO A 107 -18.36 -14.93 -6.79
N PHE A 108 -19.50 -14.57 -7.38
CA PHE A 108 -20.74 -14.27 -6.67
C PHE A 108 -21.17 -15.38 -5.68
N GLY A 109 -21.12 -16.64 -6.10
CA GLY A 109 -21.47 -17.78 -5.24
C GLY A 109 -20.63 -17.86 -3.96
N ALA A 110 -19.32 -17.64 -4.07
CA ALA A 110 -18.40 -17.64 -2.94
C ALA A 110 -18.68 -16.49 -1.97
N VAL A 111 -18.99 -15.30 -2.48
CA VAL A 111 -19.38 -14.15 -1.65
C VAL A 111 -20.67 -14.46 -0.89
N LYS A 112 -21.69 -15.06 -1.54
CA LYS A 112 -22.92 -15.47 -0.84
C LYS A 112 -22.67 -16.50 0.27
N GLU A 113 -21.79 -17.47 0.04
CA GLU A 113 -21.43 -18.46 1.06
C GLU A 113 -20.70 -17.80 2.25
N LEU A 114 -19.80 -16.86 1.99
CA LEU A 114 -19.13 -16.08 3.03
C LEU A 114 -20.14 -15.29 3.85
N LEU A 115 -21.04 -14.53 3.21
CA LEU A 115 -22.08 -13.76 3.89
C LEU A 115 -22.97 -14.64 4.76
N LYS A 116 -23.38 -15.81 4.24
CA LYS A 116 -24.20 -16.77 4.98
C LYS A 116 -23.47 -17.32 6.20
N SER A 117 -22.20 -17.73 6.04
CA SER A 117 -21.40 -18.29 7.14
C SER A 117 -21.10 -17.29 8.25
N GLN A 118 -21.09 -16.00 7.93
CA GLN A 118 -20.86 -14.92 8.90
C GLN A 118 -22.14 -14.22 9.36
N HIS A 119 -23.33 -14.67 8.94
CA HIS A 119 -24.62 -14.02 9.21
C HIS A 119 -24.63 -12.52 8.86
N LEU A 120 -24.10 -12.18 7.68
CA LEU A 120 -24.06 -10.80 7.17
C LEU A 120 -25.27 -10.53 6.27
N PRO A 121 -26.11 -9.52 6.57
CA PRO A 121 -27.38 -9.29 5.89
C PRO A 121 -27.22 -8.44 4.62
N TYR A 122 -26.14 -8.61 3.87
CA TYR A 122 -25.88 -7.75 2.70
C TYR A 122 -26.68 -8.22 1.50
N ASP A 123 -27.22 -7.25 0.76
CA ASP A 123 -27.86 -7.50 -0.51
C ASP A 123 -26.81 -7.47 -1.62
N VAL A 124 -26.59 -8.64 -2.23
CA VAL A 124 -25.60 -8.83 -3.28
C VAL A 124 -26.24 -9.33 -4.57
N VAL A 125 -25.76 -8.79 -5.69
CA VAL A 125 -26.16 -9.22 -7.04
C VAL A 125 -24.95 -9.67 -7.84
N GLU A 126 -25.19 -10.54 -8.82
CA GLU A 126 -24.17 -10.99 -9.76
C GLU A 126 -24.05 -10.01 -10.92
N ASP A 127 -22.83 -9.61 -11.26
CA ASP A 127 -22.55 -8.81 -12.45
C ASP A 127 -22.35 -9.65 -13.71
N ALA A 128 -22.21 -9.00 -14.86
CA ALA A 128 -22.01 -9.69 -16.14
C ALA A 128 -20.72 -10.51 -16.22
N SER A 129 -19.78 -10.33 -15.29
CA SER A 129 -18.53 -11.09 -15.18
C SER A 129 -18.62 -12.20 -14.13
N GLY A 130 -19.78 -12.42 -13.50
CA GLY A 130 -19.96 -13.43 -12.45
C GLY A 130 -19.37 -13.03 -11.09
N ARG A 131 -19.04 -11.74 -10.88
CA ARG A 131 -18.59 -11.21 -9.59
C ARG A 131 -19.75 -10.63 -8.79
N ALA A 132 -19.57 -10.50 -7.48
CA ALA A 132 -20.55 -9.86 -6.62
C ALA A 132 -20.46 -8.32 -6.70
N ARG A 133 -21.62 -7.66 -6.79
CA ARG A 133 -21.82 -6.25 -6.48
C ARG A 133 -22.70 -6.14 -5.24
N ILE A 134 -22.43 -5.17 -4.38
CA ILE A 134 -23.21 -4.89 -3.18
C ILE A 134 -24.19 -3.76 -3.48
N ARG A 135 -25.47 -3.98 -3.21
CA ARG A 135 -26.52 -2.97 -3.33
C ARG A 135 -26.53 -2.10 -2.08
N VAL A 136 -26.40 -0.79 -2.28
CA VAL A 136 -26.39 0.22 -1.22
C VAL A 136 -27.52 1.23 -1.47
N GLY A 137 -28.34 1.49 -0.46
CA GLY A 137 -29.49 2.40 -0.55
C GLY A 137 -30.82 1.68 -0.79
N GLU A 138 -31.91 2.46 -0.85
CA GLU A 138 -33.28 1.96 -1.04
C GLU A 138 -33.62 1.83 -2.53
N ASP A 139 -34.55 0.91 -2.90
CA ASP A 139 -34.73 0.38 -4.25
C ASP A 139 -34.78 1.44 -5.38
N SER A 140 -35.47 2.57 -5.20
CA SER A 140 -35.62 3.61 -6.22
C SER A 140 -34.37 4.50 -6.42
N GLY A 141 -33.34 4.36 -5.58
CA GLY A 141 -32.08 5.13 -5.63
C GLY A 141 -30.85 4.29 -5.29
N SER A 142 -30.96 2.96 -5.35
CA SER A 142 -29.88 2.06 -4.96
C SER A 142 -28.69 2.12 -5.93
N VAL A 143 -27.48 2.08 -5.37
CA VAL A 143 -26.22 2.07 -6.11
C VAL A 143 -25.57 0.70 -5.96
N LEU A 144 -25.08 0.15 -7.07
CA LEU A 144 -24.33 -1.11 -7.07
C LEU A 144 -22.83 -0.80 -7.01
N TYR A 145 -22.23 -1.04 -5.85
CA TYR A 145 -20.79 -0.92 -5.65
C TYR A 145 -20.11 -2.26 -5.92
N SER A 146 -18.95 -2.24 -6.57
CA SER A 146 -18.05 -3.39 -6.49
C SER A 146 -17.41 -3.50 -5.10
N VAL A 147 -16.88 -4.68 -4.79
CA VAL A 147 -16.11 -4.87 -3.57
C VAL A 147 -14.84 -4.01 -3.59
N GLU A 148 -14.21 -3.86 -4.75
CA GLU A 148 -13.05 -3.01 -4.98
C GLU A 148 -13.37 -1.53 -4.68
N GLU A 149 -14.56 -1.03 -5.06
CA GLU A 149 -14.98 0.33 -4.73
C GLU A 149 -15.10 0.56 -3.21
N LEU A 150 -15.67 -0.39 -2.47
CA LEU A 150 -15.79 -0.28 -1.01
C LEU A 150 -14.42 -0.42 -0.32
N LEU A 151 -13.53 -1.29 -0.82
CA LEU A 151 -12.15 -1.36 -0.36
C LEU A 151 -11.38 -0.07 -0.65
N ALA A 152 -11.63 0.59 -1.78
CA ALA A 152 -11.03 1.87 -2.10
C ALA A 152 -11.41 2.95 -1.08
N MET A 153 -12.62 2.89 -0.49
CA MET A 153 -13.02 3.80 0.59
C MET A 153 -12.20 3.58 1.87
N LEU A 154 -11.89 2.31 2.21
CA LEU A 154 -10.99 1.99 3.33
C LEU A 154 -9.55 2.42 3.06
N LEU A 155 -9.06 2.24 1.82
CA LEU A 155 -7.72 2.70 1.43
C LEU A 155 -7.62 4.23 1.38
N ASN A 156 -8.67 4.92 0.95
CA ASN A 156 -8.77 6.37 1.02
C ASN A 156 -8.72 6.84 2.47
N TYR A 157 -9.48 6.22 3.38
CA TYR A 157 -9.39 6.49 4.81
C TYR A 157 -7.99 6.23 5.38
N ALA A 158 -7.32 5.15 4.99
CA ALA A 158 -5.95 4.87 5.40
C ALA A 158 -4.96 5.96 4.93
N ARG A 159 -5.13 6.47 3.70
CA ARG A 159 -4.38 7.62 3.20
C ARG A 159 -4.66 8.87 4.03
N ASP A 160 -5.93 9.18 4.28
CA ASP A 160 -6.34 10.36 5.03
C ASP A 160 -5.76 10.34 6.46
N LEU A 161 -5.70 9.17 7.11
CA LEU A 161 -5.00 8.98 8.39
C LEU A 161 -3.51 9.31 8.29
N ALA A 162 -2.83 8.72 7.30
CA ALA A 162 -1.40 8.93 7.09
C ALA A 162 -1.06 10.40 6.79
N GLU A 163 -1.81 11.04 5.89
CA GLU A 163 -1.66 12.47 5.56
C GLU A 163 -1.95 13.36 6.76
N SER A 164 -2.97 13.03 7.56
CA SER A 164 -3.26 13.75 8.81
C SER A 164 -2.14 13.61 9.84
N HIS A 165 -1.44 12.48 9.90
CA HIS A 165 -0.35 12.24 10.82
C HIS A 165 0.96 12.92 10.38
N THR A 166 1.31 12.80 9.10
CA THR A 166 2.58 13.34 8.55
C THR A 166 2.50 14.83 8.22
N LYS A 167 1.29 15.35 8.00
CA LYS A 167 1.00 16.68 7.43
C LYS A 167 1.56 16.84 6.01
N GLU A 168 1.71 15.75 5.28
CA GLU A 168 2.25 15.68 3.92
C GLU A 168 1.38 14.75 3.07
N SER A 169 1.35 14.96 1.75
CA SER A 169 0.55 14.11 0.87
C SER A 169 1.18 12.74 0.66
N ILE A 170 0.35 11.71 0.65
CA ILE A 170 0.75 10.31 0.51
C ILE A 170 0.25 9.77 -0.82
N LYS A 171 1.18 9.37 -1.68
CA LYS A 171 0.89 8.75 -2.98
C LYS A 171 1.31 7.29 -3.03
N ASP A 172 2.48 6.98 -2.50
CA ASP A 172 3.08 5.65 -2.58
C ASP A 172 2.70 4.82 -1.36
N THR A 173 2.34 3.55 -1.59
CA THR A 173 1.93 2.64 -0.53
C THR A 173 2.42 1.21 -0.74
N VAL A 174 2.54 0.47 0.36
CA VAL A 174 2.65 -0.99 0.40
C VAL A 174 1.43 -1.54 1.12
N ILE A 175 0.79 -2.55 0.55
CA ILE A 175 -0.42 -3.15 1.14
C ILE A 175 -0.15 -4.62 1.46
N THR A 176 -0.53 -5.07 2.65
CA THR A 176 -0.39 -6.48 3.05
C THR A 176 -1.48 -7.34 2.41
N VAL A 177 -1.16 -8.60 2.12
CA VAL A 177 -2.12 -9.59 1.65
C VAL A 177 -1.91 -10.93 2.34
N PRO A 178 -2.99 -11.70 2.61
CA PRO A 178 -2.87 -13.07 3.07
C PRO A 178 -2.04 -13.91 2.10
N PRO A 179 -1.24 -14.87 2.59
CA PRO A 179 -0.32 -15.64 1.73
C PRO A 179 -1.03 -16.48 0.67
N PHE A 180 -2.32 -16.78 0.86
CA PHE A 180 -3.15 -17.53 -0.07
C PHE A 180 -3.90 -16.68 -1.09
N PHE A 181 -3.73 -15.35 -1.10
CA PHE A 181 -4.36 -14.51 -2.13
C PHE A 181 -3.88 -14.92 -3.53
N GLY A 182 -4.85 -15.28 -4.39
CA GLY A 182 -4.63 -15.57 -5.79
C GLY A 182 -4.50 -14.31 -6.64
N GLN A 183 -4.48 -14.51 -7.94
CA GLN A 183 -4.35 -13.45 -8.94
C GLN A 183 -5.56 -12.53 -8.99
N ALA A 184 -6.78 -13.07 -8.84
CA ALA A 184 -8.00 -12.27 -8.91
C ALA A 184 -8.12 -11.33 -7.70
N GLU A 185 -7.81 -11.84 -6.51
CA GLU A 185 -7.83 -11.06 -5.26
C GLU A 185 -6.75 -9.98 -5.26
N ARG A 186 -5.52 -10.31 -5.70
CA ARG A 186 -4.42 -9.34 -5.84
C ARG A 186 -4.76 -8.24 -6.84
N LYS A 187 -5.28 -8.60 -8.02
CA LYS A 187 -5.71 -7.62 -9.03
C LYS A 187 -6.85 -6.75 -8.50
N GLY A 188 -7.86 -7.30 -7.84
CA GLY A 188 -8.96 -6.53 -7.27
C GLY A 188 -8.49 -5.55 -6.18
N LEU A 189 -7.48 -5.91 -5.38
CA LEU A 189 -6.89 -5.00 -4.40
C LEU A 189 -6.06 -3.89 -5.07
N LEU A 190 -5.37 -4.18 -6.17
CA LEU A 190 -4.69 -3.17 -6.99
C LEU A 190 -5.69 -2.21 -7.65
N ASP A 191 -6.80 -2.73 -8.19
CA ASP A 191 -7.91 -1.94 -8.73
C ASP A 191 -8.48 -1.01 -7.64
N ALA A 192 -8.69 -1.52 -6.42
CA ALA A 192 -9.14 -0.71 -5.27
C ALA A 192 -8.14 0.41 -4.91
N ALA A 193 -6.84 0.12 -4.96
CA ALA A 193 -5.81 1.11 -4.70
C ALA A 193 -5.74 2.19 -5.81
N GLU A 194 -5.91 1.80 -7.08
CA GLU A 194 -6.01 2.73 -8.21
C GLU A 194 -7.22 3.66 -8.04
N ILE A 195 -8.38 3.11 -7.63
CA ILE A 195 -9.58 3.91 -7.34
C ILE A 195 -9.31 4.91 -6.21
N ALA A 196 -8.55 4.51 -5.18
CA ALA A 196 -8.15 5.39 -4.08
C ALA A 196 -7.04 6.40 -4.44
N GLY A 197 -6.52 6.38 -5.67
CA GLY A 197 -5.44 7.26 -6.12
C GLY A 197 -4.06 6.90 -5.55
N LEU A 198 -3.86 5.67 -5.10
CA LEU A 198 -2.63 5.18 -4.49
C LEU A 198 -1.76 4.41 -5.49
N ASN A 199 -0.47 4.72 -5.51
CA ASN A 199 0.53 3.95 -6.24
C ASN A 199 1.06 2.82 -5.35
N VAL A 200 0.66 1.59 -5.65
CA VAL A 200 1.11 0.41 -4.90
C VAL A 200 2.51 -0.01 -5.35
N LEU A 201 3.52 0.25 -4.51
CA LEU A 201 4.90 -0.15 -4.77
C LEU A 201 5.06 -1.67 -4.84
N THR A 202 4.32 -2.36 -3.98
CA THR A 202 4.23 -3.82 -3.92
C THR A 202 3.08 -4.23 -3.00
N LEU A 203 2.41 -5.33 -3.34
CA LEU A 203 1.69 -6.12 -2.33
C LEU A 203 2.71 -6.97 -1.57
N VAL A 204 2.58 -7.07 -0.25
CA VAL A 204 3.48 -7.85 0.62
C VAL A 204 2.69 -8.97 1.27
N ASN A 205 3.15 -10.21 1.14
CA ASN A 205 2.56 -11.30 1.89
C ASN A 205 2.75 -11.06 3.39
N GLU A 206 1.69 -11.21 4.19
CA GLU A 206 1.72 -11.02 5.65
C GLU A 206 2.95 -11.68 6.34
N PRO A 207 3.33 -12.95 6.02
CA PRO A 207 4.55 -13.54 6.58
C PRO A 207 5.85 -12.78 6.28
N ALA A 208 5.99 -12.23 5.07
CA ALA A 208 7.18 -11.48 4.68
C ALA A 208 7.25 -10.13 5.42
N GLY A 209 6.09 -9.49 5.64
CA GLY A 209 5.97 -8.31 6.51
C GLY A 209 6.45 -8.61 7.93
N ALA A 210 5.93 -9.67 8.57
CA ALA A 210 6.38 -10.08 9.90
C ALA A 210 7.88 -10.42 9.95
N SER A 211 8.40 -11.08 8.91
CA SER A 211 9.81 -11.47 8.81
C SER A 211 10.73 -10.26 8.71
N LEU A 212 10.31 -9.21 7.99
CA LEU A 212 11.04 -7.95 7.93
C LEU A 212 11.17 -7.31 9.31
N GLN A 213 10.07 -7.26 10.06
CA GLN A 213 10.09 -6.72 11.43
C GLN A 213 10.95 -7.58 12.37
N TYR A 214 10.89 -8.91 12.24
CA TYR A 214 11.70 -9.81 13.05
C TYR A 214 13.20 -9.65 12.82
N GLY A 215 13.61 -9.50 11.56
CA GLY A 215 15.01 -9.58 11.15
C GLY A 215 15.76 -8.25 11.13
N ILE A 216 15.08 -7.10 11.14
CA ILE A 216 15.72 -5.80 10.89
C ILE A 216 16.81 -5.43 11.89
N ASP A 217 16.64 -5.84 13.15
CA ASP A 217 17.57 -5.56 14.25
C ASP A 217 18.43 -6.76 14.66
N LYS A 218 18.42 -7.83 13.86
CA LYS A 218 19.15 -9.08 14.15
C LYS A 218 20.34 -9.26 13.22
N ASP A 219 21.36 -9.92 13.76
CA ASP A 219 22.54 -10.33 13.01
C ASP A 219 22.53 -11.85 12.82
N PHE A 220 22.57 -12.28 11.56
CA PHE A 220 22.61 -13.68 11.13
C PHE A 220 23.97 -14.06 10.52
N SER A 221 25.02 -13.26 10.77
CA SER A 221 26.38 -13.54 10.29
C SER A 221 27.07 -14.69 11.03
N VAL A 222 26.65 -14.97 12.26
CA VAL A 222 27.18 -16.05 13.11
C VAL A 222 26.39 -17.34 12.91
N GLU A 223 25.07 -17.24 12.85
CA GLU A 223 24.17 -18.41 12.80
C GLU A 223 22.93 -18.12 11.95
N ASP A 224 22.68 -19.02 11.01
CA ASP A 224 21.44 -19.10 10.26
C ASP A 224 20.27 -19.50 11.17
N ARG A 225 19.09 -18.92 10.96
CA ARG A 225 17.91 -19.27 11.76
C ARG A 225 16.75 -19.72 10.89
N GLN A 226 16.15 -20.85 11.24
CA GLN A 226 14.87 -21.27 10.70
C GLN A 226 13.76 -20.96 11.68
N VAL A 227 12.88 -20.05 11.31
CA VAL A 227 11.79 -19.56 12.15
C VAL A 227 10.48 -19.85 11.44
N VAL A 228 9.48 -20.33 12.17
CA VAL A 228 8.11 -20.40 11.67
C VAL A 228 7.31 -19.24 12.22
N PHE A 229 6.71 -18.42 11.35
CA PHE A 229 5.70 -17.45 11.75
C PHE A 229 4.33 -18.12 11.68
N TYR A 230 3.70 -18.30 12.83
CA TYR A 230 2.36 -18.85 12.94
C TYR A 230 1.38 -17.71 13.28
N ASP A 231 0.46 -17.43 12.36
CA ASP A 231 -0.58 -16.42 12.56
C ASP A 231 -1.95 -17.07 12.63
N MET A 232 -2.74 -16.69 13.64
CA MET A 232 -4.19 -16.88 13.60
C MET A 232 -4.90 -15.55 13.86
N GLY A 233 -5.32 -14.92 12.76
CA GLY A 233 -6.08 -13.69 12.74
C GLY A 233 -7.59 -13.90 12.94
N ALA A 234 -8.38 -12.97 12.40
CA ALA A 234 -9.83 -13.02 12.51
C ALA A 234 -10.47 -14.10 11.63
N SER A 235 -10.07 -14.22 10.35
CA SER A 235 -10.73 -15.12 9.39
C SER A 235 -9.92 -16.33 8.95
N ASN A 236 -8.60 -16.32 9.14
CA ASN A 236 -7.70 -17.36 8.62
C ASN A 236 -6.51 -17.64 9.55
N THR A 237 -5.85 -18.77 9.29
CA THR A 237 -4.63 -19.23 9.98
C THR A 237 -3.57 -19.58 8.94
N TYR A 238 -2.32 -19.22 9.18
CA TYR A 238 -1.19 -19.70 8.38
C TYR A 238 0.04 -20.02 9.22
N ALA A 239 0.93 -20.84 8.66
CA ALA A 239 2.28 -21.06 9.15
C ALA A 239 3.26 -20.89 7.98
N ALA A 240 4.25 -20.02 8.16
CA ALA A 240 5.26 -19.72 7.15
C ALA A 240 6.66 -20.04 7.68
N LEU A 241 7.38 -20.92 6.98
CA LEU A 241 8.77 -21.23 7.27
C LEU A 241 9.68 -20.20 6.61
N VAL A 242 10.54 -19.58 7.41
CA VAL A 242 11.44 -18.52 6.97
C VAL A 242 12.87 -18.82 7.42
N HIS A 243 13.80 -18.73 6.47
CA HIS A 243 15.22 -18.95 6.71
C HIS A 243 15.96 -17.62 6.66
N PHE A 244 16.48 -17.19 7.81
CA PHE A 244 17.30 -15.98 7.97
C PHE A 244 18.78 -16.35 7.87
N THR A 245 19.53 -15.57 7.08
CA THR A 245 20.95 -15.81 6.77
C THR A 245 21.68 -14.48 6.55
N ALA A 246 23.00 -14.50 6.52
CA ALA A 246 23.81 -13.40 6.02
C ALA A 246 24.56 -13.78 4.73
N TYR A 247 24.85 -12.80 3.87
CA TYR A 247 25.65 -12.99 2.68
C TYR A 247 26.59 -11.79 2.46
N THR A 248 27.76 -12.05 1.88
CA THR A 248 28.71 -10.99 1.53
C THR A 248 28.37 -10.39 0.17
N THR A 249 28.24 -9.07 0.11
CA THR A 249 28.01 -8.30 -1.12
C THR A 249 28.91 -7.07 -1.17
N LYS A 250 29.05 -6.44 -2.34
CA LYS A 250 29.77 -5.15 -2.43
C LYS A 250 28.87 -4.01 -1.96
N SER A 251 29.46 -3.03 -1.28
CA SER A 251 28.82 -1.76 -0.97
C SER A 251 28.28 -1.10 -2.24
N PRO A 252 27.16 -0.36 -2.17
CA PRO A 252 26.73 0.51 -3.27
C PRO A 252 27.89 1.43 -3.70
N GLY A 253 28.46 1.20 -4.90
CA GLY A 253 29.68 1.87 -5.37
C GLY A 253 30.93 0.97 -5.50
N GLY A 254 30.84 -0.33 -5.22
CA GLY A 254 31.82 -1.34 -5.65
C GLY A 254 33.13 -1.43 -4.86
N GLY A 255 33.32 -0.60 -3.83
CA GLY A 255 34.62 -0.43 -3.16
C GLY A 255 34.94 -1.38 -1.99
N LYS A 256 33.94 -1.86 -1.23
CA LYS A 256 34.16 -2.72 -0.04
C LYS A 256 33.16 -3.87 0.04
N ASN A 257 33.61 -5.04 0.49
CA ASN A 257 32.73 -6.13 0.87
C ASN A 257 32.02 -5.77 2.17
N ILE A 258 30.69 -5.92 2.19
CA ILE A 258 29.82 -5.73 3.34
C ILE A 258 29.02 -7.02 3.56
N THR A 259 28.79 -7.36 4.81
CA THR A 259 27.87 -8.44 5.18
C THR A 259 26.45 -7.87 5.16
N ALA A 260 25.61 -8.38 4.27
CA ALA A 260 24.20 -8.04 4.19
C ALA A 260 23.37 -9.18 4.79
N GLN A 261 22.38 -8.81 5.59
CA GLN A 261 21.43 -9.76 6.16
C GLN A 261 20.32 -10.02 5.15
N GLN A 262 19.73 -11.21 5.14
CA GLN A 262 18.55 -11.52 4.33
C GLN A 262 17.68 -12.61 4.97
N PHE A 263 16.45 -12.74 4.46
CA PHE A 263 15.62 -13.91 4.69
C PHE A 263 15.00 -14.44 3.40
N HIS A 264 14.64 -15.72 3.44
CA HIS A 264 13.91 -16.39 2.38
C HIS A 264 12.68 -17.09 2.97
N VAL A 265 11.48 -16.74 2.49
CA VAL A 265 10.25 -17.50 2.76
C VAL A 265 10.32 -18.80 1.99
N LYS A 266 10.51 -19.92 2.70
CA LYS A 266 10.75 -21.26 2.11
C LYS A 266 9.46 -21.99 1.76
N GLY A 267 8.42 -21.78 2.56
CA GLY A 267 7.12 -22.39 2.34
C GLY A 267 6.07 -21.76 3.23
N VAL A 268 4.82 -21.81 2.79
CA VAL A 268 3.68 -21.32 3.57
C VAL A 268 2.54 -22.31 3.41
N SER A 269 1.88 -22.63 4.52
CA SER A 269 0.66 -23.42 4.56
C SER A 269 -0.41 -22.69 5.37
N TRP A 270 -1.69 -22.96 5.10
CA TRP A 270 -2.80 -22.19 5.66
C TRP A 270 -4.09 -23.00 5.79
N ASP A 271 -4.98 -22.48 6.63
CA ASP A 271 -6.43 -22.75 6.63
C ASP A 271 -7.15 -21.41 6.50
N SER A 272 -7.72 -21.16 5.31
CA SER A 272 -8.36 -19.88 4.96
C SER A 272 -9.74 -19.67 5.60
N THR A 273 -10.22 -20.65 6.38
CA THR A 273 -11.56 -20.65 7.01
C THR A 273 -11.51 -20.73 8.53
N LEU A 274 -10.30 -20.74 9.10
CA LEU A 274 -10.07 -20.92 10.53
C LEU A 274 -9.46 -19.65 11.12
N GLY A 275 -10.22 -18.95 11.95
CA GLY A 275 -9.71 -17.81 12.72
C GLY A 275 -10.57 -17.52 13.94
N GLY A 276 -10.35 -16.36 14.56
CA GLY A 276 -11.13 -15.88 15.70
C GLY A 276 -12.64 -15.82 15.44
N GLN A 277 -13.06 -15.46 14.22
CA GLN A 277 -14.47 -15.41 13.81
C GLN A 277 -15.11 -16.80 13.74
N THR A 278 -14.34 -17.83 13.40
CA THR A 278 -14.82 -19.21 13.42
C THR A 278 -15.16 -19.64 14.84
N MET A 279 -14.34 -19.24 15.82
CA MET A 279 -14.61 -19.47 17.25
C MET A 279 -15.82 -18.66 17.74
N GLU A 280 -15.93 -17.40 17.32
CA GLU A 280 -17.09 -16.55 17.63
C GLU A 280 -18.37 -17.14 17.08
N THR A 281 -18.36 -17.69 15.87
CA THR A 281 -19.53 -18.33 15.26
C THR A 281 -20.04 -19.49 16.11
N ARG A 282 -19.15 -20.29 16.72
CA ARG A 282 -19.57 -21.37 17.66
C ARG A 282 -20.29 -20.85 18.88
N LEU A 283 -19.84 -19.71 19.41
CA LEU A 283 -20.50 -19.03 20.53
C LEU A 283 -21.83 -18.40 20.09
N VAL A 284 -21.88 -17.77 18.92
CA VAL A 284 -23.10 -17.21 18.33
C VAL A 284 -24.15 -18.30 18.16
N ASP A 285 -23.81 -19.42 17.53
CA ASP A 285 -24.72 -20.55 17.31
C ASP A 285 -25.25 -21.11 18.63
N HIS A 286 -24.36 -21.27 19.62
CA HIS A 286 -24.73 -21.73 20.96
C HIS A 286 -25.73 -20.79 21.64
N PHE A 287 -25.44 -19.49 21.68
CA PHE A 287 -26.31 -18.52 22.35
C PHE A 287 -27.58 -18.20 21.55
N ALA A 288 -27.54 -18.29 20.21
CA ALA A 288 -28.74 -18.18 19.38
C ALA A 288 -29.70 -19.34 19.62
N ALA A 289 -29.18 -20.57 19.74
CA ALA A 289 -29.97 -21.74 20.10
C ALA A 289 -30.54 -21.64 21.53
N GLU A 290 -29.74 -21.17 22.48
CA GLU A 290 -30.19 -20.94 23.86
C GLU A 290 -31.29 -19.87 23.93
N PHE A 291 -31.11 -18.75 23.22
CA PHE A 291 -32.13 -17.70 23.15
C PHE A 291 -33.43 -18.25 22.57
N LYS A 292 -33.36 -18.98 21.44
CA LYS A 292 -34.54 -19.61 20.82
C LYS A 292 -35.24 -20.58 21.76
N GLN A 293 -34.50 -21.31 22.60
CA GLN A 293 -35.08 -22.18 23.63
C GLN A 293 -35.81 -21.38 24.72
N LYS A 294 -35.27 -20.24 25.14
CA LYS A 294 -35.84 -19.41 26.22
C LYS A 294 -37.00 -18.52 25.79
N SER A 295 -36.93 -17.93 24.59
CA SER A 295 -37.92 -16.95 24.10
C SER A 295 -38.85 -17.50 23.02
N GLY A 296 -38.49 -18.62 22.37
CA GLY A 296 -39.19 -19.11 21.17
C GLY A 296 -38.80 -18.37 19.88
N ILE A 297 -37.96 -17.33 19.96
CA ILE A 297 -37.62 -16.46 18.84
C ILE A 297 -36.29 -16.88 18.21
N ASP A 298 -36.27 -16.98 16.88
CA ASP A 298 -35.07 -17.33 16.14
C ASP A 298 -34.28 -16.08 15.75
N VAL A 299 -33.34 -15.66 16.61
CA VAL A 299 -32.54 -14.44 16.42
C VAL A 299 -31.79 -14.42 15.09
N LEU A 300 -31.49 -15.57 14.48
CA LEU A 300 -30.85 -15.66 13.15
C LEU A 300 -31.67 -14.95 12.05
N LYS A 301 -32.99 -14.78 12.25
CA LYS A 301 -33.89 -14.07 11.34
C LYS A 301 -33.99 -12.57 11.61
N HIS A 302 -33.33 -12.07 12.65
CA HIS A 302 -33.35 -10.66 13.07
C HIS A 302 -31.95 -10.05 12.92
N PRO A 303 -31.64 -9.35 11.81
CA PRO A 303 -30.31 -8.80 11.54
C PRO A 303 -29.77 -7.92 12.68
N LYS A 304 -30.60 -7.05 13.26
CA LYS A 304 -30.23 -6.19 14.39
C LYS A 304 -29.87 -6.99 15.63
N GLY A 305 -30.69 -8.01 15.95
CA GLY A 305 -30.42 -8.92 17.06
C GLY A 305 -29.11 -9.68 16.88
N MET A 306 -28.86 -10.19 15.67
CA MET A 306 -27.59 -10.82 15.32
C MET A 306 -26.38 -9.90 15.47
N ALA A 307 -26.49 -8.65 15.02
CA ALA A 307 -25.40 -7.68 15.16
C ALA A 307 -25.08 -7.39 16.63
N LYS A 308 -26.11 -7.20 17.48
CA LYS A 308 -25.96 -7.05 18.94
C LYS A 308 -25.32 -8.29 19.57
N LEU A 309 -25.81 -9.49 19.25
CA LEU A 309 -25.29 -10.75 19.77
C LEU A 309 -23.82 -10.96 19.39
N LYS A 310 -23.47 -10.78 18.12
CA LYS A 310 -22.08 -10.91 17.63
C LYS A 310 -21.13 -9.96 18.33
N LYS A 311 -21.52 -8.69 18.50
CA LYS A 311 -20.75 -7.68 19.24
C LYS A 311 -20.45 -8.15 20.67
N GLN A 312 -21.48 -8.68 21.36
CA GLN A 312 -21.32 -9.15 22.72
C GLN A 312 -20.51 -10.46 22.78
N VAL A 313 -20.70 -11.40 21.86
CA VAL A 313 -19.94 -12.65 21.76
C VAL A 313 -18.45 -12.40 21.58
N LYS A 314 -18.07 -11.44 20.72
CA LYS A 314 -16.67 -11.07 20.55
C LYS A 314 -16.05 -10.63 21.88
N ARG A 315 -16.72 -9.75 22.62
CA ARG A 315 -16.30 -9.32 23.95
C ARG A 315 -16.23 -10.49 24.93
N THR A 316 -17.21 -11.39 24.91
CA THR A 316 -17.22 -12.60 25.76
C THR A 316 -16.01 -13.49 25.47
N LYS A 317 -15.66 -13.73 24.20
CA LYS A 317 -14.46 -14.50 23.81
C LYS A 317 -13.17 -13.85 24.34
N GLU A 318 -13.07 -12.53 24.24
CA GLU A 318 -11.91 -11.77 24.75
C GLU A 318 -11.82 -11.89 26.29
N ILE A 319 -12.94 -11.73 27.00
CA ILE A 319 -13.01 -11.93 28.46
C ILE A 319 -12.58 -13.35 28.84
N LEU A 320 -13.05 -14.38 28.13
CA LEU A 320 -12.70 -15.78 28.38
C LEU A 320 -11.21 -16.09 28.12
N SER A 321 -10.51 -15.24 27.38
CA SER A 321 -9.07 -15.39 27.19
C SER A 321 -8.27 -14.99 28.43
N ALA A 322 -8.83 -14.13 29.29
CA ALA A 322 -8.25 -13.73 30.58
C ALA A 322 -8.89 -14.48 31.76
N ASN A 323 -10.22 -14.64 31.76
CA ASN A 323 -11.02 -15.19 32.85
C ASN A 323 -11.52 -16.61 32.55
N SER A 324 -11.78 -17.41 33.59
CA SER A 324 -12.30 -18.77 33.45
C SER A 324 -13.77 -18.85 33.06
N GLU A 325 -14.50 -17.74 33.16
CA GLU A 325 -15.91 -17.63 32.88
C GLU A 325 -16.30 -16.20 32.50
N ALA A 326 -17.48 -16.04 31.91
CA ALA A 326 -18.01 -14.75 31.48
C ALA A 326 -19.54 -14.77 31.46
N SER A 327 -20.16 -13.67 31.90
CA SER A 327 -21.58 -13.42 31.68
C SER A 327 -21.81 -12.79 30.30
N ILE A 328 -22.97 -13.07 29.72
CA ILE A 328 -23.45 -12.44 28.50
C ILE A 328 -24.82 -11.83 28.76
N THR A 329 -24.94 -10.53 28.49
CA THR A 329 -26.18 -9.79 28.59
C THR A 329 -26.35 -8.98 27.31
N VAL A 330 -27.51 -9.11 26.67
CA VAL A 330 -27.90 -8.33 25.51
C VAL A 330 -29.33 -7.86 25.69
N GLU A 331 -29.52 -6.55 25.77
CA GLU A 331 -30.84 -5.93 25.95
C GLU A 331 -31.61 -5.87 24.63
N SER A 332 -32.91 -6.18 24.71
CA SER A 332 -33.85 -6.25 23.60
C SER A 332 -33.21 -6.94 22.39
N LEU A 333 -32.80 -8.20 22.58
CA LEU A 333 -32.08 -8.97 21.56
C LEU A 333 -32.95 -9.18 20.32
N ALA A 334 -34.20 -9.59 20.52
CA ALA A 334 -35.23 -9.65 19.47
C ALA A 334 -36.61 -9.49 20.11
N ASP A 335 -37.51 -8.77 19.44
CA ASP A 335 -38.91 -8.51 19.86
C ASP A 335 -39.04 -8.13 21.35
N ASP A 336 -38.18 -7.20 21.80
CA ASP A 336 -38.10 -6.69 23.18
C ASP A 336 -37.75 -7.73 24.27
N HIS A 337 -37.34 -8.94 23.88
CA HIS A 337 -36.80 -9.93 24.82
C HIS A 337 -35.31 -9.70 25.10
N ASP A 338 -34.98 -9.46 26.36
CA ASP A 338 -33.61 -9.47 26.86
C ASP A 338 -33.02 -10.89 26.83
N PHE A 339 -31.71 -10.97 26.58
CA PHE A 339 -30.96 -12.21 26.71
C PHE A 339 -29.92 -12.10 27.82
N ARG A 340 -29.98 -13.02 28.78
CA ARG A 340 -28.96 -13.20 29.82
C ARG A 340 -28.55 -14.67 29.88
N SER A 341 -27.24 -14.89 29.86
CA SER A 341 -26.64 -16.21 29.99
C SER A 341 -25.24 -16.10 30.61
N HIS A 342 -24.60 -17.25 30.80
CA HIS A 342 -23.28 -17.38 31.36
C HIS A 342 -22.55 -18.54 30.67
N ILE A 343 -21.24 -18.41 30.49
CA ILE A 343 -20.42 -19.46 29.89
C ILE A 343 -19.06 -19.55 30.57
N THR A 344 -18.55 -20.78 30.70
CA THR A 344 -17.20 -21.05 31.16
C THR A 344 -16.23 -21.21 29.98
N ARG A 345 -14.95 -20.91 30.21
CA ARG A 345 -13.86 -21.14 29.25
C ARG A 345 -13.84 -22.60 28.81
N LYS A 346 -14.02 -23.53 29.73
CA LYS A 346 -14.09 -24.97 29.43
C LYS A 346 -15.21 -25.30 28.44
N LYS A 347 -16.39 -24.68 28.57
CA LYS A 347 -17.49 -24.89 27.63
C LYS A 347 -17.19 -24.29 26.26
N PHE A 348 -16.63 -23.08 26.22
CA PHE A 348 -16.16 -22.48 24.97
C PHE A 348 -15.14 -23.37 24.24
N GLU A 349 -14.17 -23.92 24.98
CA GLU A 349 -13.16 -24.83 24.44
C GLU A 349 -13.76 -26.13 23.90
N GLU A 350 -14.82 -26.64 24.54
CA GLU A 350 -15.58 -27.80 24.06
C GLU A 350 -16.34 -27.49 22.76
N LEU A 351 -16.99 -26.33 22.65
CA LEU A 351 -17.69 -25.89 21.44
C LEU A 351 -16.77 -25.75 20.22
N CYS A 352 -15.48 -25.52 20.47
CA CYS A 352 -14.43 -25.36 19.46
C CYS A 352 -13.54 -26.61 19.32
N LYS A 353 -13.94 -27.77 19.86
CA LYS A 353 -13.09 -28.98 19.91
C LYS A 353 -12.52 -29.41 18.55
N ASP A 354 -13.31 -29.26 17.49
CA ASP A 354 -12.90 -29.61 16.12
C ASP A 354 -11.85 -28.64 15.54
N LEU A 355 -11.79 -27.40 16.04
CA LEU A 355 -10.87 -26.36 15.56
C LEU A 355 -9.43 -26.58 16.05
N TRP A 356 -9.24 -27.20 17.22
CA TRP A 356 -7.93 -27.40 17.83
C TRP A 356 -7.04 -28.38 17.06
N GLY A 357 -7.61 -29.42 16.46
CA GLY A 357 -6.87 -30.30 15.57
C GLY A 357 -6.47 -29.59 14.27
N ARG A 358 -7.41 -28.79 13.72
CA ARG A 358 -7.22 -28.04 12.49
C ARG A 358 -6.14 -26.97 12.61
N SER A 359 -6.02 -26.31 13.77
CA SER A 359 -5.03 -25.25 13.99
C SER A 359 -3.58 -25.75 13.89
N LEU A 360 -3.32 -27.04 14.11
CA LEU A 360 -1.98 -27.61 13.94
C LEU A 360 -1.64 -27.95 12.48
N ILE A 361 -2.62 -28.03 11.58
CA ILE A 361 -2.42 -28.50 10.20
C ILE A 361 -1.46 -27.59 9.43
N PRO A 362 -1.61 -26.25 9.42
CA PRO A 362 -0.68 -25.39 8.70
C PRO A 362 0.78 -25.59 9.13
N LEU A 363 1.01 -25.64 10.45
CA LEU A 363 2.35 -25.83 11.02
C LEU A 363 2.94 -27.21 10.68
N LYS A 364 2.15 -28.28 10.81
CA LYS A 364 2.60 -29.63 10.45
C LYS A 364 2.93 -29.75 8.97
N GLN A 365 2.08 -29.18 8.12
CA GLN A 365 2.21 -29.27 6.68
C GLN A 365 3.44 -28.50 6.17
N VAL A 366 3.67 -27.27 6.64
CA VAL A 366 4.81 -26.47 6.18
C VAL A 366 6.15 -27.12 6.54
N LEU A 367 6.23 -27.82 7.68
CA LEU A 367 7.42 -28.58 8.07
C LEU A 367 7.58 -29.84 7.22
N ALA A 368 6.49 -30.59 6.99
CA ALA A 368 6.50 -31.78 6.16
C ALA A 368 6.91 -31.48 4.71
N ASP A 369 6.35 -30.42 4.11
CA ASP A 369 6.64 -29.99 2.73
C ASP A 369 8.11 -29.60 2.54
N ASN A 370 8.78 -29.18 3.61
CA ASN A 370 10.20 -28.79 3.60
C ASN A 370 11.13 -29.86 4.19
N GLY A 371 10.60 -31.02 4.58
CA GLY A 371 11.40 -32.12 5.14
C GLY A 371 12.08 -31.78 6.47
N LEU A 372 11.46 -30.93 7.30
CA LEU A 372 12.02 -30.46 8.57
C LEU A 372 11.32 -31.07 9.77
N SER A 373 12.08 -31.29 10.84
CA SER A 373 11.55 -31.60 12.17
C SER A 373 11.55 -30.37 13.07
N LEU A 374 10.77 -30.42 14.15
CA LEU A 374 10.67 -29.32 15.12
C LEU A 374 12.03 -28.95 15.77
N GLN A 375 12.93 -29.92 15.93
CA GLN A 375 14.24 -29.71 16.55
C GLN A 375 15.19 -28.87 15.68
N GLN A 376 14.88 -28.74 14.38
CA GLN A 376 15.66 -27.92 13.45
C GLN A 376 15.19 -26.47 13.43
N LEU A 377 14.08 -26.15 14.09
CA LEU A 377 13.58 -24.80 14.20
C LEU A 377 14.30 -24.06 15.33
N HIS A 378 14.65 -22.81 15.06
CA HIS A 378 15.09 -21.87 16.08
C HIS A 378 13.91 -21.46 16.98
N SER A 379 12.78 -21.09 16.37
CA SER A 379 11.55 -20.72 17.07
C SER A 379 10.30 -20.81 16.20
N VAL A 380 9.14 -20.82 16.85
CA VAL A 380 7.82 -20.60 16.27
C VAL A 380 7.26 -19.30 16.87
N GLU A 381 7.25 -18.23 16.09
CA GLU A 381 6.75 -16.92 16.50
C GLU A 381 5.23 -16.82 16.31
N LEU A 382 4.51 -16.43 17.36
CA LEU A 382 3.06 -16.28 17.35
C LEU A 382 2.60 -14.87 16.96
N LEU A 383 1.68 -14.81 15.99
CA LEU A 383 1.05 -13.60 15.48
C LEU A 383 -0.48 -13.76 15.42
N GLY A 384 -1.19 -12.65 15.24
CA GLY A 384 -2.63 -12.65 15.09
C GLY A 384 -3.40 -12.75 16.42
N GLY A 385 -4.50 -11.99 16.53
CA GLY A 385 -5.22 -11.82 17.79
C GLY A 385 -5.85 -13.09 18.37
N ALA A 386 -6.19 -14.09 17.55
CA ALA A 386 -6.81 -15.32 18.04
C ALA A 386 -5.81 -16.27 18.72
N THR A 387 -4.50 -16.10 18.50
CA THR A 387 -3.46 -16.82 19.26
C THR A 387 -3.47 -16.48 20.75
N ARG A 388 -4.18 -15.42 21.16
CA ARG A 388 -4.35 -15.05 22.58
C ARG A 388 -5.20 -16.07 23.37
N VAL A 389 -6.04 -16.86 22.70
CA VAL A 389 -6.90 -17.89 23.31
C VAL A 389 -6.06 -18.96 24.04
N PRO A 390 -6.27 -19.20 25.35
CA PRO A 390 -5.44 -20.12 26.15
C PRO A 390 -5.36 -21.53 25.58
N LYS A 391 -6.48 -22.12 25.13
CA LYS A 391 -6.49 -23.48 24.60
C LYS A 391 -5.65 -23.65 23.34
N LEU A 392 -5.67 -22.66 22.46
CA LEU A 392 -4.85 -22.67 21.26
C LEU A 392 -3.35 -22.62 21.61
N LYS A 393 -2.97 -21.78 22.59
CA LYS A 393 -1.60 -21.74 23.12
C LYS A 393 -1.19 -23.10 23.69
N GLU A 394 -2.06 -23.73 24.49
CA GLU A 394 -1.80 -25.06 25.05
C GLU A 394 -1.58 -26.11 23.95
N VAL A 395 -2.43 -26.11 22.92
CA VAL A 395 -2.32 -27.04 21.78
C VAL A 395 -1.02 -26.83 21.00
N LEU A 396 -0.63 -25.58 20.76
CA LEU A 396 0.61 -25.23 20.08
C LEU A 396 1.84 -25.58 20.94
N THR A 397 1.83 -25.23 22.23
CA THR A 397 2.87 -25.61 23.19
C THR A 397 3.03 -27.13 23.28
N GLY A 398 1.92 -27.88 23.32
CA GLY A 398 1.94 -29.34 23.40
C GLY A 398 2.56 -30.00 22.16
N TYR A 399 2.49 -29.34 21.00
CA TYR A 399 3.10 -29.83 19.77
C TYR A 399 4.55 -29.36 19.59
N VAL A 400 4.82 -28.07 19.79
CA VAL A 400 6.11 -27.42 19.49
C VAL A 400 7.09 -27.53 20.66
N GLY A 401 6.59 -27.58 21.89
CA GLY A 401 7.37 -27.41 23.11
C GLY A 401 7.46 -25.95 23.56
N GLN A 402 7.50 -25.74 24.89
CA GLN A 402 7.44 -24.41 25.50
C GLN A 402 8.63 -23.51 25.11
N GLN A 403 9.83 -24.09 24.92
CA GLN A 403 11.05 -23.33 24.65
C GLN A 403 11.10 -22.75 23.23
N ALA A 404 10.48 -23.43 22.27
CA ALA A 404 10.47 -23.00 20.88
C ALA A 404 9.32 -22.03 20.56
N LEU A 405 8.27 -21.97 21.39
CA LEU A 405 7.13 -21.08 21.18
C LEU A 405 7.44 -19.66 21.66
N ALA A 406 7.56 -18.74 20.71
CA ALA A 406 8.06 -17.39 20.94
C ALA A 406 7.02 -16.30 20.66
N ARG A 407 7.23 -15.12 21.26
CA ARG A 407 6.33 -13.95 21.21
C ARG A 407 7.13 -12.65 21.18
N HIS A 408 8.23 -12.63 20.41
CA HIS A 408 9.12 -11.47 20.37
C HIS A 408 8.52 -10.28 19.61
N LEU A 409 7.55 -10.56 18.74
CA LEU A 409 6.88 -9.56 17.93
C LEU A 409 5.55 -9.12 18.56
N ASP A 410 5.21 -7.84 18.40
CA ASP A 410 3.85 -7.39 18.62
C ASP A 410 2.93 -8.03 17.56
N SER A 411 2.03 -8.90 18.02
CA SER A 411 1.13 -9.66 17.15
C SER A 411 0.15 -8.81 16.35
N ASP A 412 -0.14 -7.59 16.78
CA ASP A 412 -1.03 -6.67 16.06
C ASP A 412 -0.23 -5.80 15.07
N GLU A 413 1.03 -5.44 15.33
CA GLU A 413 1.73 -4.40 14.54
C GLU A 413 2.88 -4.89 13.66
N ALA A 414 3.43 -6.08 13.94
CA ALA A 414 4.66 -6.51 13.28
C ALA A 414 4.56 -6.57 11.75
N VAL A 415 3.40 -6.97 11.22
CA VAL A 415 3.19 -7.07 9.77
C VAL A 415 3.21 -5.68 9.11
N VAL A 416 2.52 -4.68 9.68
CA VAL A 416 2.41 -3.34 9.09
C VAL A 416 3.74 -2.58 9.19
N LEU A 417 4.42 -2.68 10.33
CA LEU A 417 5.73 -2.05 10.56
C LEU A 417 6.81 -2.65 9.66
N GLY A 418 6.84 -3.99 9.56
CA GLY A 418 7.75 -4.66 8.63
C GLY A 418 7.45 -4.34 7.17
N SER A 419 6.18 -4.14 6.82
CA SER A 419 5.79 -3.67 5.49
C SER A 419 6.20 -2.22 5.22
N SER A 420 6.27 -1.35 6.25
CA SER A 420 6.87 -0.01 6.10
C SER A 420 8.36 -0.07 5.80
N LEU A 421 9.10 -1.04 6.38
CA LEU A 421 10.52 -1.27 6.01
C LEU A 421 10.64 -1.65 4.54
N ARG A 422 9.71 -2.46 4.02
CA ARG A 422 9.66 -2.76 2.59
C ARG A 422 9.40 -1.50 1.77
N ALA A 423 8.44 -0.68 2.20
CA ALA A 423 8.07 0.56 1.54
C ALA A 423 9.26 1.53 1.46
N ALA A 424 9.96 1.74 2.58
CA ALA A 424 11.17 2.54 2.66
C ALA A 424 12.30 2.01 1.75
N ASN A 425 12.48 0.69 1.67
CA ASN A 425 13.50 0.08 0.81
C ASN A 425 13.21 0.22 -0.69
N LEU A 426 11.95 0.41 -1.07
CA LEU A 426 11.53 0.59 -2.47
C LEU A 426 11.44 2.05 -2.89
N SER A 427 11.38 2.99 -1.93
CA SER A 427 11.37 4.42 -2.21
C SER A 427 12.75 4.92 -2.62
N ASP A 428 12.83 5.63 -3.74
CA ASP A 428 14.09 6.20 -4.25
C ASP A 428 14.60 7.36 -3.38
N GLY A 429 13.69 8.01 -2.63
CA GLY A 429 13.99 9.16 -1.78
C GLY A 429 14.42 8.81 -0.35
N ILE A 430 14.25 7.55 0.08
CA ILE A 430 14.45 7.15 1.48
C ILE A 430 15.68 6.26 1.61
N LYS A 431 16.59 6.65 2.51
CA LYS A 431 17.79 5.85 2.83
C LYS A 431 17.73 5.40 4.28
N LEU A 432 17.40 4.13 4.49
CA LEU A 432 17.55 3.49 5.79
C LEU A 432 19.01 3.07 6.03
N ASN A 433 19.49 3.27 7.25
CA ASN A 433 20.84 2.88 7.69
C ASN A 433 21.03 1.35 7.74
N ARG A 434 19.93 0.60 7.94
CA ARG A 434 19.90 -0.86 7.92
C ARG A 434 18.95 -1.34 6.84
N LYS A 435 19.39 -2.32 6.05
CA LYS A 435 18.60 -2.98 5.03
C LYS A 435 18.63 -4.48 5.28
N LEU A 436 17.48 -5.11 5.21
CA LEU A 436 17.32 -6.57 5.24
C LEU A 436 16.89 -7.04 3.86
N GLY A 437 17.66 -7.94 3.26
CA GLY A 437 17.30 -8.60 2.02
C GLY A 437 16.04 -9.46 2.21
N MET A 438 15.14 -9.39 1.25
CA MET A 438 13.87 -10.13 1.27
C MET A 438 13.77 -10.96 0.00
N VAL A 439 13.63 -12.27 0.16
CA VAL A 439 13.27 -13.22 -0.90
C VAL A 439 11.95 -13.86 -0.53
N ASP A 440 10.91 -13.55 -1.30
CA ASP A 440 9.58 -14.13 -1.17
C ASP A 440 9.22 -14.84 -2.50
N GLY A 441 8.19 -15.68 -2.48
CA GLY A 441 7.84 -16.56 -3.59
C GLY A 441 6.37 -16.49 -4.00
N ALA A 442 6.10 -16.89 -5.24
CA ALA A 442 4.75 -17.04 -5.75
C ALA A 442 3.97 -18.09 -4.95
N SER A 443 2.76 -17.74 -4.49
CA SER A 443 1.90 -18.64 -3.71
C SER A 443 1.31 -19.81 -4.51
N TYR A 444 1.34 -19.73 -5.84
CA TYR A 444 0.73 -20.71 -6.73
C TYR A 444 1.60 -20.99 -7.95
N GLY A 445 1.54 -22.24 -8.43
CA GLY A 445 2.03 -22.60 -9.76
C GLY A 445 1.10 -22.05 -10.86
N ILE A 446 1.67 -21.64 -11.99
CA ILE A 446 0.91 -21.09 -13.11
C ILE A 446 1.36 -21.73 -14.42
N ASP A 447 0.40 -22.30 -15.14
CA ASP A 447 0.56 -22.87 -16.47
C ASP A 447 0.26 -21.85 -17.57
N ILE A 448 0.94 -22.01 -18.70
CA ILE A 448 0.60 -21.38 -19.96
C ILE A 448 -0.05 -22.39 -20.90
N LYS A 449 -1.20 -22.01 -21.47
CA LYS A 449 -1.88 -22.68 -22.57
C LYS A 449 -1.86 -21.79 -23.80
N LEU A 450 -1.58 -22.39 -24.96
CA LEU A 450 -1.54 -21.69 -26.25
C LEU A 450 -2.58 -22.32 -27.18
N ASP A 451 -3.46 -21.51 -27.75
CA ASP A 451 -4.52 -21.95 -28.67
C ASP A 451 -4.40 -21.20 -30.01
N GLY A 452 -4.20 -21.92 -31.12
CA GLY A 452 -3.88 -21.34 -32.43
C GLY A 452 -3.32 -22.36 -33.42
N ALA A 453 -3.27 -22.00 -34.71
CA ALA A 453 -2.67 -22.85 -35.73
C ALA A 453 -1.15 -22.98 -35.48
N THR A 454 -0.54 -24.10 -35.91
CA THR A 454 0.90 -24.40 -35.86
C THR A 454 1.57 -24.56 -34.48
N LEU A 455 0.80 -24.62 -33.39
CA LEU A 455 1.34 -24.75 -32.03
C LEU A 455 1.60 -26.21 -31.65
N GLU A 456 2.73 -26.46 -30.98
CA GLU A 456 3.09 -27.78 -30.47
C GLU A 456 2.76 -27.93 -28.97
N ALA A 457 2.43 -29.15 -28.53
CA ALA A 457 2.12 -29.44 -27.12
C ALA A 457 3.29 -29.12 -26.17
N LYS A 458 4.54 -29.19 -26.66
CA LYS A 458 5.76 -28.90 -25.87
C LYS A 458 5.89 -27.43 -25.47
N ASP A 459 5.17 -26.53 -26.14
CA ASP A 459 5.26 -25.09 -25.90
C ASP A 459 4.31 -24.62 -24.77
N GLN A 460 3.54 -25.55 -24.20
CA GLN A 460 2.60 -25.36 -23.09
C GLN A 460 3.16 -25.94 -21.78
N GLY A 461 2.55 -25.59 -20.65
CA GLY A 461 2.87 -26.15 -19.32
C GLY A 461 3.36 -25.12 -18.30
N LEU A 462 4.08 -25.57 -17.27
CA LEU A 462 4.43 -24.75 -16.12
C LEU A 462 5.29 -23.53 -16.49
N LEU A 463 4.73 -22.34 -16.33
CA LEU A 463 5.41 -21.06 -16.54
C LEU A 463 6.02 -20.54 -15.24
N VAL A 464 5.21 -20.49 -14.17
CA VAL A 464 5.62 -20.06 -12.83
C VAL A 464 5.57 -21.27 -11.91
N PRO A 465 6.71 -21.80 -11.47
CA PRO A 465 6.73 -22.81 -10.41
C PRO A 465 6.21 -22.24 -9.08
N LEU A 466 5.64 -23.10 -8.24
CA LEU A 466 5.33 -22.75 -6.85
C LEU A 466 6.59 -22.21 -6.14
N HIS A 467 6.45 -21.16 -5.34
CA HIS A 467 7.52 -20.45 -4.64
C HIS A 467 8.60 -19.84 -5.56
N LYS A 468 8.32 -19.64 -6.85
CA LYS A 468 9.20 -18.85 -7.72
C LYS A 468 9.39 -17.45 -7.14
N ASN A 469 10.65 -17.03 -6.99
CA ASN A 469 10.99 -15.71 -6.42
C ASN A 469 10.24 -14.57 -7.11
N ILE A 470 9.70 -13.65 -6.31
CA ILE A 470 9.05 -12.43 -6.78
C ILE A 470 9.97 -11.21 -6.60
N PRO A 471 10.14 -10.34 -7.61
CA PRO A 471 9.65 -10.43 -8.99
C PRO A 471 10.50 -11.37 -9.88
N SER A 472 9.93 -11.85 -11.00
CA SER A 472 10.64 -12.66 -12.00
C SER A 472 10.24 -12.33 -13.43
N LYS A 473 11.22 -12.29 -14.34
CA LYS A 473 11.00 -12.21 -15.79
C LYS A 473 11.14 -13.59 -16.40
N MET A 474 10.19 -13.98 -17.24
CA MET A 474 10.14 -15.29 -17.89
C MET A 474 9.88 -15.12 -19.38
N GLY A 475 10.15 -16.16 -20.17
CA GLY A 475 9.88 -16.11 -21.60
C GLY A 475 9.58 -17.48 -22.20
N ARG A 476 8.81 -17.47 -23.29
CA ARG A 476 8.52 -18.63 -24.13
C ARG A 476 8.83 -18.29 -25.57
N THR A 477 9.55 -19.17 -26.26
CA THR A 477 9.88 -18.99 -27.69
C THR A 477 9.15 -20.05 -28.49
N LEU A 478 8.23 -19.61 -29.35
CA LEU A 478 7.45 -20.44 -30.24
C LEU A 478 8.16 -20.46 -31.60
N LYS A 479 8.52 -21.66 -32.08
CA LYS A 479 9.15 -21.82 -33.38
C LYS A 479 8.07 -21.98 -34.45
N ASN A 480 8.28 -21.40 -35.62
CA ASN A 480 7.37 -21.54 -36.76
C ASN A 480 5.93 -21.09 -36.48
N GLN A 481 5.73 -20.17 -35.55
CA GLN A 481 4.41 -19.57 -35.32
C GLN A 481 4.17 -18.51 -36.39
N LEU A 482 3.22 -18.80 -37.30
CA LEU A 482 2.97 -17.99 -38.50
C LEU A 482 1.61 -17.27 -38.50
N LYS A 483 0.79 -17.51 -37.48
CA LYS A 483 -0.55 -16.96 -37.35
C LYS A 483 -0.79 -16.42 -35.94
N ASP A 484 -1.75 -15.50 -35.86
CA ASP A 484 -2.30 -15.01 -34.60
C ASP A 484 -2.84 -16.16 -33.75
N PHE A 485 -2.76 -16.00 -32.43
CA PHE A 485 -3.09 -17.06 -31.48
C PHE A 485 -3.51 -16.47 -30.12
N LYS A 486 -4.10 -17.31 -29.28
CA LYS A 486 -4.52 -17.00 -27.92
C LYS A 486 -3.55 -17.59 -26.91
N VAL A 487 -3.22 -16.82 -25.88
CA VAL A 487 -2.44 -17.23 -24.72
C VAL A 487 -3.37 -17.23 -23.51
N SER A 488 -3.47 -18.33 -22.79
CA SER A 488 -4.23 -18.40 -21.54
C SER A 488 -3.29 -18.78 -20.40
N LEU A 489 -3.42 -18.08 -19.27
CA LEU A 489 -2.74 -18.38 -18.01
C LEU A 489 -3.72 -19.03 -17.07
N SER A 490 -3.32 -20.11 -16.40
CA SER A 490 -4.17 -20.81 -15.45
C SER A 490 -3.36 -21.34 -14.28
N TYR A 491 -3.98 -21.50 -13.12
CA TYR A 491 -3.33 -22.19 -12.01
C TYR A 491 -2.92 -23.60 -12.42
N ASP A 492 -1.72 -24.00 -12.02
CA ASP A 492 -1.18 -25.34 -12.28
C ASP A 492 -2.12 -26.40 -11.70
N LYS A 493 -2.38 -27.43 -12.51
CA LYS A 493 -3.23 -28.58 -12.17
C LYS A 493 -2.70 -29.40 -11.00
N SER A 494 -1.39 -29.35 -10.72
CA SER A 494 -0.77 -30.09 -9.62
C SER A 494 -1.00 -29.42 -8.25
N GLY A 495 -1.35 -28.12 -8.26
CA GLY A 495 -1.51 -27.29 -7.07
C GLY A 495 -2.95 -27.14 -6.59
N LYS A 496 -3.10 -26.61 -5.37
CA LYS A 496 -4.40 -26.18 -4.85
C LYS A 496 -4.80 -24.86 -5.51
N LEU A 497 -6.07 -24.74 -5.90
CA LEU A 497 -6.64 -23.46 -6.31
C LEU A 497 -6.73 -22.51 -5.11
N PRO A 498 -6.71 -21.18 -5.34
CA PRO A 498 -6.99 -20.23 -4.28
C PRO A 498 -8.37 -20.48 -3.65
N PRO A 499 -8.54 -20.17 -2.35
CA PRO A 499 -9.79 -20.42 -1.65
C PRO A 499 -11.00 -19.80 -2.37
N SER A 500 -12.05 -20.61 -2.53
CA SER A 500 -13.32 -20.20 -3.15
C SER A 500 -13.25 -19.88 -4.66
N ILE A 501 -12.11 -20.11 -5.31
CA ILE A 501 -11.97 -20.01 -6.77
C ILE A 501 -12.19 -21.39 -7.39
N SER A 502 -13.19 -21.50 -8.27
CA SER A 502 -13.54 -22.76 -8.96
C SER A 502 -12.94 -22.89 -10.36
N SER A 503 -12.68 -21.76 -11.02
CA SER A 503 -12.05 -21.73 -12.34
C SER A 503 -10.54 -21.57 -12.21
N PRO A 504 -9.73 -22.41 -12.89
CA PRO A 504 -8.28 -22.26 -12.87
C PRO A 504 -7.80 -21.07 -13.72
N LEU A 505 -8.66 -20.46 -14.54
CA LEU A 505 -8.28 -19.37 -15.45
C LEU A 505 -7.87 -18.11 -14.66
N ILE A 506 -6.70 -17.57 -15.01
CA ILE A 506 -6.13 -16.34 -14.42
C ILE A 506 -6.27 -15.17 -15.39
N ALA A 507 -5.91 -15.40 -16.66
CA ALA A 507 -5.93 -14.39 -17.70
C ALA A 507 -5.96 -15.05 -19.08
N ALA A 508 -6.53 -14.36 -20.06
CA ALA A 508 -6.46 -14.76 -21.46
C ALA A 508 -6.11 -13.55 -22.34
N TYR A 509 -5.24 -13.76 -23.32
CA TYR A 509 -4.73 -12.73 -24.22
C TYR A 509 -4.86 -13.17 -25.67
N GLN A 510 -5.29 -12.26 -26.52
CA GLN A 510 -5.18 -12.38 -27.97
C GLN A 510 -3.89 -11.71 -28.44
N VAL A 511 -3.02 -12.46 -29.11
CA VAL A 511 -1.79 -11.95 -29.74
C VAL A 511 -2.06 -11.78 -31.24
N LYS A 512 -1.87 -10.55 -31.75
CA LYS A 512 -2.13 -10.17 -33.15
C LYS A 512 -0.92 -9.56 -33.86
N GLY A 513 -0.92 -9.64 -35.19
CA GLY A 513 0.09 -9.06 -36.08
C GLY A 513 1.21 -10.03 -36.43
N VAL A 514 1.07 -11.32 -36.11
CA VAL A 514 2.05 -12.34 -36.47
C VAL A 514 2.00 -12.59 -37.97
N ASP A 515 0.79 -12.72 -38.50
CA ASP A 515 0.53 -12.91 -39.92
C ASP A 515 1.01 -11.72 -40.77
N GLU A 516 0.74 -10.49 -40.34
CA GLU A 516 1.23 -9.27 -40.97
C GLU A 516 2.77 -9.23 -41.01
N ALA A 517 3.43 -9.57 -39.89
CA ALA A 517 4.88 -9.63 -39.82
C ALA A 517 5.47 -10.72 -40.73
N VAL A 518 4.86 -11.90 -40.74
CA VAL A 518 5.29 -13.01 -41.61
C VAL A 518 5.15 -12.63 -43.07
N GLU A 519 4.02 -12.07 -43.47
CA GLU A 519 3.75 -11.65 -44.85
C GLU A 519 4.74 -10.58 -45.31
N LYS A 520 5.06 -9.62 -44.44
CA LYS A 520 6.03 -8.55 -44.71
C LYS A 520 7.45 -9.07 -44.95
N TYR A 521 7.86 -10.10 -44.20
CA TYR A 521 9.25 -10.59 -44.20
C TYR A 521 9.44 -11.93 -44.93
N LYS A 522 8.39 -12.52 -45.52
CA LYS A 522 8.47 -13.82 -46.21
C LYS A 522 9.48 -13.86 -47.36
N ASN A 523 9.65 -12.74 -48.07
CA ASN A 523 10.52 -12.63 -49.25
C ASN A 523 11.96 -12.19 -48.92
N HIS A 524 12.30 -12.01 -47.64
CA HIS A 524 13.67 -11.69 -47.24
C HIS A 524 14.54 -12.96 -47.18
N ASN A 525 15.86 -12.82 -47.35
CA ASN A 525 16.82 -13.94 -47.22
C ASN A 525 16.92 -14.43 -45.77
N GLN A 526 15.91 -15.19 -45.34
CA GLN A 526 15.81 -15.70 -43.98
C GLN A 526 16.93 -16.70 -43.69
N SER A 527 17.70 -16.43 -42.64
CA SER A 527 18.79 -17.30 -42.21
C SER A 527 18.36 -18.36 -41.18
N ALA A 528 17.14 -18.25 -40.67
CA ALA A 528 16.50 -19.20 -39.76
C ALA A 528 14.96 -19.05 -39.82
N PRO A 529 14.19 -20.07 -39.40
CA PRO A 529 12.74 -19.94 -39.31
C PRO A 529 12.32 -18.84 -38.34
N MET A 530 11.24 -18.13 -38.68
CA MET A 530 10.68 -17.08 -37.82
C MET A 530 10.22 -17.65 -36.48
N LYS A 531 10.39 -16.86 -35.42
CA LYS A 531 10.05 -17.24 -34.04
C LYS A 531 9.20 -16.17 -33.40
N THR A 532 8.21 -16.55 -32.61
CA THR A 532 7.52 -15.62 -31.71
C THR A 532 8.10 -15.76 -30.31
N VAL A 533 8.46 -14.64 -29.67
CA VAL A 533 8.94 -14.63 -28.29
C VAL A 533 7.90 -13.92 -27.42
N LEU A 534 7.37 -14.66 -26.45
CA LEU A 534 6.50 -14.17 -25.40
C LEU A 534 7.33 -13.84 -24.17
N HIS A 535 7.09 -12.68 -23.57
CA HIS A 535 7.74 -12.24 -22.36
C HIS A 535 6.70 -12.07 -21.26
N PHE A 536 6.90 -12.79 -20.15
CA PHE A 536 6.03 -12.75 -18.99
C PHE A 536 6.73 -12.06 -17.83
N LEU A 537 5.97 -11.28 -17.08
CA LEU A 537 6.42 -10.65 -15.85
C LEU A 537 5.57 -11.18 -14.69
N LEU A 538 6.24 -11.77 -13.71
CA LEU A 538 5.72 -11.92 -12.36
C LEU A 538 6.23 -10.72 -11.58
N ASP A 539 5.35 -9.77 -11.28
CA ASP A 539 5.74 -8.50 -10.69
C ASP A 539 6.03 -8.61 -9.17
N ARG A 540 6.32 -7.47 -8.55
CA ARG A 540 6.64 -7.41 -7.11
C ARG A 540 5.45 -7.76 -6.23
N SER A 541 4.24 -7.51 -6.72
CA SER A 541 2.97 -7.84 -6.07
C SER A 541 2.55 -9.29 -6.27
N GLY A 542 3.34 -10.08 -7.01
CA GLY A 542 3.07 -11.48 -7.32
C GLY A 542 2.00 -11.66 -8.41
N VAL A 543 1.70 -10.63 -9.21
CA VAL A 543 0.77 -10.73 -10.34
C VAL A 543 1.52 -11.12 -11.60
N VAL A 544 1.01 -12.12 -12.32
CA VAL A 544 1.58 -12.56 -13.59
C VAL A 544 0.87 -11.90 -14.76
N ASN A 545 1.64 -11.37 -15.71
CA ASN A 545 1.12 -10.75 -16.93
C ASN A 545 1.95 -11.15 -18.15
N LEU A 546 1.30 -11.22 -19.31
CA LEU A 546 1.99 -11.21 -20.61
C LEU A 546 2.42 -9.76 -20.91
N ASP A 547 3.67 -9.43 -20.60
CA ASP A 547 4.24 -8.09 -20.66
C ASP A 547 4.44 -7.61 -22.11
N ARG A 548 5.02 -8.46 -22.95
CA ARG A 548 5.21 -8.17 -24.37
C ARG A 548 5.31 -9.43 -25.22
N ALA A 549 5.05 -9.28 -26.51
CA ALA A 549 5.21 -10.32 -27.52
C ALA A 549 5.90 -9.73 -28.74
N GLU A 550 6.85 -10.46 -29.32
CA GLU A 550 7.63 -10.01 -30.47
C GLU A 550 7.78 -11.13 -31.50
N GLN A 551 7.67 -10.81 -32.79
CA GLN A 551 8.10 -11.68 -33.87
C GLN A 551 9.56 -11.40 -34.20
N VAL A 552 10.39 -12.45 -34.11
CA VAL A 552 11.82 -12.40 -34.38
C VAL A 552 12.09 -13.01 -35.75
N ILE A 553 12.65 -12.20 -36.64
CA ILE A 553 13.08 -12.59 -37.99
C ILE A 553 14.60 -12.46 -38.08
N GLU A 554 15.27 -13.55 -38.49
CA GLU A 554 16.71 -13.57 -38.75
C GLU A 554 16.94 -13.49 -40.26
N VAL A 555 17.58 -12.42 -40.74
CA VAL A 555 17.86 -12.17 -42.16
C VAL A 555 19.37 -12.12 -42.40
N SER A 556 19.83 -12.67 -43.52
CA SER A 556 21.20 -12.51 -44.00
C SER A 556 21.29 -11.44 -45.09
N GLU A 557 22.12 -10.43 -44.85
CA GLU A 557 22.40 -9.33 -45.79
C GLU A 557 23.88 -9.32 -46.14
N TRP A 558 24.20 -9.07 -47.41
CA TRP A 558 25.57 -8.84 -47.85
C TRP A 558 25.97 -7.40 -47.52
N ILE A 559 27.09 -7.23 -46.81
CA ILE A 559 27.61 -5.91 -46.46
C ILE A 559 29.04 -5.82 -46.98
N ASP A 560 29.34 -4.71 -47.65
CA ASP A 560 30.68 -4.33 -48.06
C ASP A 560 31.49 -3.92 -46.82
N VAL A 561 32.44 -4.77 -46.42
CA VAL A 561 33.34 -4.47 -45.30
C VAL A 561 34.67 -3.98 -45.86
N VAL A 562 35.00 -2.72 -45.57
CA VAL A 562 36.36 -2.21 -45.71
C VAL A 562 37.14 -2.69 -44.48
N GLU A 563 38.10 -3.60 -44.68
CA GLU A 563 38.97 -4.05 -43.59
C GLU A 563 39.80 -2.83 -43.13
N PRO A 564 39.79 -2.44 -41.83
CA PRO A 564 40.66 -1.38 -41.37
C PRO A 564 42.10 -1.82 -41.60
N LEU A 565 42.96 -0.92 -42.11
CA LEU A 565 44.38 -1.19 -42.30
C LEU A 565 44.94 -1.78 -40.99
N ALA A 566 45.27 -3.07 -41.03
CA ALA A 566 45.94 -3.74 -39.94
C ALA A 566 47.36 -3.17 -39.85
N ASN A 567 47.54 -2.06 -39.13
CA ASN A 567 48.87 -1.52 -38.85
C ASN A 567 48.97 -0.66 -37.58
N LEU A 568 48.03 -0.70 -36.64
CA LEU A 568 48.24 -0.05 -35.33
C LEU A 568 49.24 -0.83 -34.46
N THR A 569 49.20 -2.16 -34.50
CA THR A 569 50.07 -3.04 -33.70
C THR A 569 51.52 -3.05 -34.21
N SER A 570 51.73 -2.88 -35.52
CA SER A 570 53.06 -2.81 -36.15
C SER A 570 53.70 -1.42 -36.01
N ILE A 571 52.91 -0.35 -36.01
CA ILE A 571 53.38 1.01 -35.72
C ILE A 571 53.83 1.13 -34.25
N LEU A 572 53.06 0.57 -33.31
CA LEU A 572 53.44 0.51 -31.89
C LEU A 572 54.71 -0.34 -31.64
N ALA A 573 54.87 -1.46 -32.34
CA ALA A 573 56.05 -2.31 -32.23
C ALA A 573 57.34 -1.64 -32.73
N ASN A 574 57.25 -0.80 -33.77
CA ASN A 574 58.39 -0.06 -34.30
C ASN A 574 58.79 1.14 -33.43
N LEU A 575 57.84 1.76 -32.72
CA LEU A 575 58.12 2.83 -31.75
C LEU A 575 58.85 2.32 -30.49
N THR A 576 58.64 1.05 -30.11
CA THR A 576 59.35 0.42 -28.99
C THR A 576 60.75 -0.11 -29.35
N ALA A 577 61.12 -0.19 -30.63
CA ALA A 577 62.37 -0.79 -31.09
C ALA A 577 63.54 0.21 -31.21
N ASN A 578 63.28 1.51 -31.34
CA ASN A 578 64.31 2.55 -31.34
C ASN A 578 64.37 3.22 -29.96
N GLY A 579 65.14 2.61 -29.06
CA GLY A 579 65.23 2.99 -27.66
C GLY A 579 65.68 4.43 -27.43
N THR A 580 64.84 5.18 -26.73
CA THR A 580 65.26 6.11 -25.67
C THR A 580 64.22 6.00 -24.55
N VAL A 581 64.49 5.14 -23.56
CA VAL A 581 63.77 5.16 -22.29
C VAL A 581 64.56 6.08 -21.37
N GLY A 582 63.97 7.23 -21.04
CA GLY A 582 64.44 8.13 -19.99
C GLY A 582 63.22 8.62 -19.21
N ASP A 583 63.05 8.03 -18.02
CA ASP A 583 62.24 8.45 -16.87
C ASP A 583 60.99 9.29 -17.09
N LEU A 584 59.81 8.72 -16.84
CA LEU A 584 58.70 9.40 -16.16
C LEU A 584 57.86 8.42 -15.35
N ASN A 585 57.97 8.52 -14.02
CA ASN A 585 56.94 8.09 -13.09
C ASN A 585 55.76 9.09 -13.17
N GLY A 586 54.53 8.57 -13.34
CA GLY A 586 53.30 9.29 -13.04
C GLY A 586 52.44 9.75 -14.23
N ALA A 587 51.13 9.54 -14.07
CA ALA A 587 49.98 10.09 -14.81
C ALA A 587 49.58 9.45 -16.17
N ASP A 588 48.26 9.42 -16.35
CA ASP A 588 47.49 8.80 -17.43
C ASP A 588 47.96 9.18 -18.86
N PHE A 589 48.25 8.16 -19.67
CA PHE A 589 48.54 8.32 -21.09
C PHE A 589 47.26 8.11 -21.92
N ASN A 590 46.55 9.19 -22.23
CA ASN A 590 45.36 9.17 -23.09
C ASN A 590 45.77 9.44 -24.55
N LEU A 591 45.82 8.38 -25.36
CA LEU A 591 46.28 8.37 -26.76
C LEU A 591 45.40 9.23 -27.71
N THR A 592 44.28 9.74 -27.22
CA THR A 592 43.27 10.45 -28.04
C THR A 592 43.61 11.93 -28.30
N LYS A 593 44.64 12.48 -27.65
CA LYS A 593 44.92 13.94 -27.68
C LYS A 593 46.08 14.39 -28.58
N LEU A 594 46.65 13.51 -29.40
CA LEU A 594 47.80 13.82 -30.28
C LEU A 594 47.48 13.78 -31.79
N LEU A 595 46.20 13.68 -32.16
CA LEU A 595 45.75 13.64 -33.57
C LEU A 595 45.02 14.90 -34.03
N ILE A 596 45.11 16.00 -33.27
CA ILE A 596 44.60 17.31 -33.69
C ILE A 596 45.65 18.37 -33.35
N ASP A 597 46.80 18.32 -34.02
CA ASP A 597 47.52 19.52 -34.46
C ASP A 597 48.74 19.12 -35.29
N GLU A 598 48.74 19.57 -36.54
CA GLU A 598 49.83 20.32 -37.21
C GLU A 598 49.78 20.12 -38.72
N GLY A 599 49.31 21.17 -39.39
CA GLY A 599 49.79 21.51 -40.71
C GLY A 599 51.17 22.17 -40.61
N ASN A 600 51.94 22.05 -41.69
CA ASN A 600 53.24 22.66 -41.98
C ASN A 600 54.49 22.10 -41.28
N LEU A 601 55.21 21.25 -42.02
CA LEU A 601 56.66 21.40 -42.19
C LEU A 601 57.08 20.84 -43.56
N ALA A 602 57.56 21.74 -44.41
CA ALA A 602 58.16 21.44 -45.70
C ALA A 602 59.66 21.16 -45.58
N ASN A 603 60.16 20.40 -46.55
CA ASN A 603 61.55 20.19 -46.98
C ASN A 603 62.46 19.25 -46.18
N GLY A 604 62.69 18.07 -46.77
CA GLY A 604 63.82 17.20 -46.52
C GLY A 604 63.82 16.02 -47.49
N THR A 605 64.54 16.14 -48.60
CA THR A 605 64.74 15.08 -49.61
C THR A 605 65.55 13.90 -49.06
N ALA A 606 65.01 12.69 -49.11
CA ALA A 606 65.78 11.45 -49.27
C ALA A 606 64.89 10.35 -49.86
N ALA A 607 65.43 9.68 -50.88
CA ALA A 607 64.74 8.78 -51.78
C ALA A 607 64.48 7.38 -51.20
N GLY A 608 63.45 6.72 -51.73
CA GLY A 608 63.41 5.26 -51.86
C GLY A 608 62.29 4.55 -51.08
N ALA A 609 61.18 4.28 -51.77
CA ALA A 609 60.52 2.97 -51.86
C ALA A 609 59.08 3.16 -52.37
N ASN A 610 58.87 2.79 -53.63
CA ASN A 610 57.54 2.61 -54.19
C ASN A 610 56.77 1.55 -53.37
N ASN A 611 55.64 1.95 -52.80
CA ASN A 611 54.49 1.07 -52.60
C ASN A 611 53.24 1.97 -52.46
N GLU A 612 52.69 2.35 -53.60
CA GLU A 612 51.29 2.79 -53.68
C GLU A 612 50.41 1.59 -53.31
N THR A 613 50.03 1.48 -52.04
CA THR A 613 48.89 0.64 -51.66
C THR A 613 47.61 1.30 -52.15
N ALA A 614 47.13 0.87 -53.31
CA ALA A 614 45.78 1.14 -53.78
C ALA A 614 44.75 0.74 -52.69
N PRO A 615 43.64 1.49 -52.52
CA PRO A 615 42.59 1.10 -51.59
C PRO A 615 42.05 -0.29 -51.97
N GLN A 616 42.12 -1.26 -51.04
CA GLN A 616 41.57 -2.59 -51.27
C GLN A 616 40.06 -2.48 -51.54
N ALA A 617 39.60 -3.13 -52.62
CA ALA A 617 38.19 -3.21 -52.95
C ALA A 617 37.40 -3.83 -51.77
N PRO A 618 36.21 -3.31 -51.43
CA PRO A 618 35.40 -3.84 -50.35
C PRO A 618 35.13 -5.34 -50.56
N LYS A 619 35.39 -6.15 -49.53
CA LYS A 619 35.02 -7.59 -49.55
C LYS A 619 33.60 -7.71 -49.00
N GLN A 620 32.69 -8.27 -49.80
CA GLN A 620 31.34 -8.60 -49.35
C GLN A 620 31.39 -9.72 -48.30
N LYS A 621 30.91 -9.43 -47.08
CA LYS A 621 30.74 -10.44 -46.02
C LYS A 621 29.25 -10.58 -45.70
N LEU A 622 28.77 -11.82 -45.63
CA LEU A 622 27.39 -12.13 -45.25
C LEU A 622 27.22 -11.90 -43.74
N ARG A 623 26.38 -10.93 -43.34
CA ARG A 623 26.10 -10.62 -41.94
C ARG A 623 24.66 -11.02 -41.60
N LYS A 624 24.48 -11.65 -40.43
CA LYS A 624 23.15 -11.94 -39.88
C LYS A 624 22.62 -10.72 -39.14
N ARG A 625 21.38 -10.35 -39.40
CA ARG A 625 20.64 -9.26 -38.75
C ARG A 625 19.37 -9.83 -38.11
N ILE A 626 19.09 -9.42 -36.88
CA ILE A 626 17.89 -9.83 -36.14
C ILE A 626 16.91 -8.65 -36.15
N LEU A 627 15.74 -8.86 -36.75
CA LEU A 627 14.62 -7.92 -36.73
C LEU A 627 13.60 -8.38 -35.68
N ARG A 628 13.17 -7.45 -34.82
CA ARG A 628 12.15 -7.69 -33.79
C ARG A 628 10.94 -6.82 -34.11
N VAL A 629 9.82 -7.46 -34.41
CA VAL A 629 8.54 -6.78 -34.70
C VAL A 629 7.65 -6.93 -33.47
N PRO A 630 7.28 -5.83 -32.77
CA PRO A 630 6.38 -5.91 -31.64
C PRO A 630 4.98 -6.35 -32.09
N LEU A 631 4.37 -7.26 -31.34
CA LEU A 631 3.03 -7.78 -31.59
C LEU A 631 2.00 -7.10 -30.70
N LYS A 632 0.76 -7.01 -31.17
CA LYS A 632 -0.35 -6.42 -30.41
C LYS A 632 -0.93 -7.45 -29.45
N ILE A 633 -0.95 -7.13 -28.15
CA ILE A 633 -1.58 -7.96 -27.11
C ILE A 633 -2.90 -7.30 -26.70
N THR A 634 -3.96 -8.07 -26.56
CA THR A 634 -5.24 -7.61 -26.03
C THR A 634 -5.76 -8.63 -25.03
N GLU A 635 -5.98 -8.20 -23.79
CA GLU A 635 -6.59 -9.06 -22.77
C GLU A 635 -8.07 -9.31 -23.11
N VAL A 636 -8.46 -10.58 -23.10
CA VAL A 636 -9.79 -11.11 -23.41
C VAL A 636 -10.24 -12.08 -22.31
N THR A 637 -9.82 -11.81 -21.08
CA THR A 637 -10.20 -12.58 -19.88
C THR A 637 -11.71 -12.47 -19.64
N GLU A 638 -12.34 -13.61 -19.36
CA GLU A 638 -13.78 -13.72 -19.10
C GLU A 638 -14.04 -14.29 -17.70
N GLY A 639 -15.28 -14.14 -17.23
CA GLY A 639 -15.72 -14.63 -15.92
C GLY A 639 -15.09 -13.85 -14.76
N SER A 640 -15.10 -14.46 -13.57
CA SER A 640 -14.75 -13.79 -12.32
C SER A 640 -13.27 -13.40 -12.21
N ALA A 641 -12.41 -13.93 -13.09
CA ALA A 641 -10.99 -13.57 -13.17
C ALA A 641 -10.74 -12.22 -13.87
N LYS A 642 -11.78 -11.64 -14.48
CA LYS A 642 -11.71 -10.37 -15.20
C LYS A 642 -11.62 -9.20 -14.19
N SER A 643 -10.56 -8.40 -14.30
CA SER A 643 -10.40 -7.12 -13.60
C SER A 643 -11.43 -6.08 -14.03
N LEU A 644 -11.57 -4.99 -13.26
CA LEU A 644 -12.39 -3.87 -13.68
C LEU A 644 -11.86 -3.30 -15.01
N SER A 645 -12.78 -3.02 -15.94
CA SER A 645 -12.41 -2.35 -17.18
C SER A 645 -11.98 -0.90 -16.91
N ARG A 646 -11.20 -0.31 -17.82
CA ARG A 646 -10.82 1.12 -17.78
C ARG A 646 -12.01 2.06 -17.56
N LYS A 647 -13.17 1.72 -18.15
CA LYS A 647 -14.40 2.50 -17.99
C LYS A 647 -14.95 2.37 -16.57
N GLU A 648 -15.06 1.15 -16.04
CA GLU A 648 -15.53 0.90 -14.67
C GLU A 648 -14.60 1.55 -13.64
N LEU A 649 -13.28 1.46 -13.82
CA LEU A 649 -12.30 2.15 -12.97
C LEU A 649 -12.51 3.66 -12.98
N SER A 650 -12.65 4.27 -14.17
CA SER A 650 -12.88 5.71 -14.27
C SER A 650 -14.20 6.14 -13.62
N GLU A 651 -15.27 5.34 -13.75
CA GLU A 651 -16.55 5.61 -13.10
C GLU A 651 -16.44 5.49 -11.57
N ALA A 652 -15.72 4.47 -11.08
CA ALA A 652 -15.46 4.26 -9.66
C ALA A 652 -14.63 5.41 -9.05
N ILE A 653 -13.58 5.87 -9.73
CA ILE A 653 -12.76 7.02 -9.32
C ILE A 653 -13.63 8.26 -9.17
N GLN A 654 -14.44 8.60 -10.20
CA GLN A 654 -15.34 9.76 -10.14
C GLN A 654 -16.37 9.63 -9.01
N ARG A 655 -16.84 8.42 -8.73
CA ARG A 655 -17.78 8.16 -7.63
C ARG A 655 -17.11 8.39 -6.28
N LEU A 656 -15.87 7.92 -6.11
CA LEU A 656 -15.09 8.14 -4.89
C LEU A 656 -14.77 9.63 -4.69
N GLU A 657 -14.39 10.35 -5.75
CA GLU A 657 -14.14 11.79 -5.70
C GLU A 657 -15.37 12.58 -5.24
N LYS A 658 -16.56 12.22 -5.73
CA LYS A 658 -17.83 12.82 -5.28
C LYS A 658 -18.09 12.57 -3.80
N LEU A 659 -17.86 11.34 -3.32
CA LEU A 659 -17.99 11.01 -1.90
C LEU A 659 -16.96 11.78 -1.06
N ASN A 660 -15.70 11.86 -1.50
CA ASN A 660 -14.66 12.61 -0.82
C ASN A 660 -14.99 14.10 -0.73
N ALA A 661 -15.54 14.70 -1.79
CA ALA A 661 -15.97 16.10 -1.78
C ALA A 661 -17.15 16.34 -0.83
N ALA A 662 -18.11 15.40 -0.77
CA ALA A 662 -19.22 15.47 0.17
C ALA A 662 -18.72 15.37 1.63
N ASP A 663 -17.85 14.39 1.92
CA ASP A 663 -17.26 14.20 3.25
C ASP A 663 -16.41 15.40 3.68
N ALA A 664 -15.66 16.02 2.75
CA ALA A 664 -14.89 17.23 3.03
C ALA A 664 -15.79 18.44 3.32
N LYS A 665 -16.87 18.61 2.54
CA LYS A 665 -17.87 19.67 2.79
C LYS A 665 -18.52 19.50 4.16
N LYS A 666 -18.90 18.27 4.51
CA LYS A 666 -19.49 17.95 5.82
C LYS A 666 -18.52 18.29 6.95
N ARG A 667 -17.29 17.77 6.90
CA ARG A 667 -16.25 18.06 7.90
C ARG A 667 -15.98 19.55 8.05
N ALA A 668 -15.92 20.29 6.95
CA ALA A 668 -15.73 21.75 6.99
C ALA A 668 -16.91 22.47 7.65
N THR A 669 -18.14 22.01 7.41
CA THR A 669 -19.36 22.57 8.01
C THR A 669 -19.42 22.29 9.51
N GLU A 670 -19.16 21.04 9.92
CA GLU A 670 -19.10 20.64 11.33
C GLU A 670 -17.97 21.37 12.09
N ALA A 671 -16.79 21.52 11.48
CA ALA A 671 -15.68 22.27 12.07
C ALA A 671 -16.03 23.76 12.23
N ALA A 672 -16.64 24.38 11.22
CA ALA A 672 -17.07 25.79 11.30
C ALA A 672 -18.12 26.00 12.39
N LYS A 673 -19.08 25.07 12.51
CA LYS A 673 -20.08 25.06 13.59
C LYS A 673 -19.42 24.98 14.96
N ASN A 674 -18.55 23.99 15.18
CA ASN A 674 -17.85 23.77 16.45
C ASN A 674 -16.96 24.97 16.83
N ASN A 675 -16.32 25.60 15.85
CA ASN A 675 -15.49 26.79 16.08
C ASN A 675 -16.33 28.00 16.52
N LEU A 676 -17.50 28.21 15.91
CA LEU A 676 -18.44 29.25 16.32
C LEU A 676 -18.92 29.00 17.75
N GLU A 677 -19.38 27.77 18.03
CA GLU A 677 -19.87 27.36 19.35
C GLU A 677 -18.80 27.55 20.43
N SER A 678 -17.57 27.06 20.18
CA SER A 678 -16.45 27.20 21.12
C SER A 678 -16.08 28.66 21.37
N TYR A 679 -16.12 29.50 20.33
CA TYR A 679 -15.85 30.93 20.47
C TYR A 679 -16.93 31.62 21.30
N ILE A 680 -18.22 31.29 21.10
CA ILE A 680 -19.32 31.85 21.89
C ILE A 680 -19.10 31.57 23.38
N TYR A 681 -18.83 30.31 23.75
CA TYR A 681 -18.60 29.94 25.15
C TYR A 681 -17.34 30.62 25.73
N SER A 682 -16.23 30.63 24.99
CA SER A 682 -15.00 31.28 25.44
C SER A 682 -15.17 32.79 25.61
N ALA A 683 -15.91 33.46 24.71
CA ALA A 683 -16.13 34.89 24.78
C ALA A 683 -17.05 35.26 25.96
N LYS A 684 -18.09 34.46 26.24
CA LYS A 684 -18.96 34.63 27.42
C LYS A 684 -18.16 34.54 28.72
N ASP A 685 -17.34 33.50 28.87
CA ASP A 685 -16.49 33.29 30.06
C ASP A 685 -15.52 34.45 30.27
N GLN A 686 -14.88 34.92 29.19
CA GLN A 686 -13.98 36.08 29.27
C GLN A 686 -14.72 37.37 29.64
N LEU A 687 -15.94 37.60 29.13
CA LEU A 687 -16.72 38.78 29.50
C LEU A 687 -17.09 38.77 30.97
N GLU A 688 -17.48 37.61 31.51
CA GLU A 688 -17.80 37.45 32.94
C GLU A 688 -16.59 37.75 33.83
N THR A 689 -15.40 37.30 33.45
CA THR A 689 -14.16 37.60 34.20
C THR A 689 -13.71 39.07 34.10
N LEU A 690 -14.07 39.76 33.01
CA LEU A 690 -13.76 41.17 32.80
C LEU A 690 -14.70 42.12 33.53
N ILE A 691 -15.83 41.66 34.09
CA ILE A 691 -16.84 42.50 34.78
C ILE A 691 -16.20 43.37 35.86
N ASP A 692 -15.16 42.88 36.55
CA ASP A 692 -14.47 43.59 37.64
C ASP A 692 -13.34 44.55 37.19
N SER A 693 -13.04 44.64 35.90
CA SER A 693 -12.00 45.53 35.36
C SER A 693 -12.59 46.68 34.53
N ASP A 694 -12.91 47.81 35.17
CA ASP A 694 -13.41 49.06 34.53
C ASP A 694 -12.41 49.75 33.58
N LYS A 695 -11.26 49.13 33.31
CA LYS A 695 -10.15 49.76 32.57
C LYS A 695 -10.18 49.55 31.06
N GLU A 696 -10.97 48.60 30.55
CA GLU A 696 -10.84 48.15 29.14
C GLU A 696 -12.10 48.30 28.27
N SER A 697 -13.32 48.32 28.83
CA SER A 697 -14.58 48.52 28.07
C SER A 697 -15.72 49.01 28.97
N SER A 698 -16.77 49.60 28.39
CA SER A 698 -17.94 50.04 29.16
C SER A 698 -18.91 48.88 29.47
N GLN A 699 -19.63 48.94 30.59
CA GLN A 699 -20.64 47.92 30.94
C GLN A 699 -21.70 47.77 29.83
N ALA A 700 -22.15 48.87 29.23
CA ALA A 700 -23.14 48.85 28.16
C ALA A 700 -22.63 48.13 26.89
N ASP A 701 -21.35 48.29 26.57
CA ASP A 701 -20.73 47.60 25.43
C ASP A 701 -20.58 46.09 25.70
N ARG A 702 -20.23 45.72 26.94
CA ARG A 702 -20.17 44.33 27.39
C ARG A 702 -21.55 43.66 27.32
N ASP A 703 -22.58 44.32 27.82
CA ASP A 703 -23.96 43.81 27.79
C ASP A 703 -24.47 43.67 26.34
N SER A 704 -24.19 44.65 25.48
CA SER A 704 -24.53 44.63 24.05
C SER A 704 -23.87 43.45 23.31
N PHE A 705 -22.61 43.17 23.62
CA PHE A 705 -21.92 42.03 23.01
C PHE A 705 -22.36 40.69 23.59
N MET A 706 -22.70 40.61 24.88
CA MET A 706 -23.34 39.44 25.48
C MET A 706 -24.67 39.11 24.81
N GLU A 707 -25.49 40.11 24.48
CA GLU A 707 -26.73 39.94 23.73
C GLU A 707 -26.45 39.35 22.33
N LYS A 708 -25.46 39.88 21.59
CA LYS A 708 -25.05 39.32 20.30
C LYS A 708 -24.55 37.88 20.38
N LEU A 709 -23.84 37.52 21.44
CA LEU A 709 -23.40 36.15 21.68
C LEU A 709 -24.59 35.22 21.96
N ALA A 710 -25.59 35.68 22.71
CA ALA A 710 -26.83 34.94 22.94
C ALA A 710 -27.64 34.77 21.65
N GLU A 711 -27.78 35.81 20.81
CA GLU A 711 -28.44 35.70 19.51
C GLU A 711 -27.74 34.70 18.58
N ALA A 712 -26.40 34.68 18.59
CA ALA A 712 -25.62 33.73 17.80
C ALA A 712 -25.78 32.29 18.30
N GLU A 713 -25.88 32.09 19.62
CA GLU A 713 -26.17 30.79 20.24
C GLU A 713 -27.58 30.31 19.90
N ASP A 714 -28.59 31.17 20.05
CA ASP A 714 -29.98 30.83 19.70
C ASP A 714 -30.09 30.46 18.22
N TRP A 715 -29.43 31.22 17.34
CA TRP A 715 -29.38 30.90 15.92
C TRP A 715 -28.71 29.54 15.68
N LEU A 716 -27.62 29.22 16.37
CA LEU A 716 -26.90 27.95 16.22
C LEU A 716 -27.79 26.73 16.46
N TYR A 717 -28.71 26.81 17.43
CA TYR A 717 -29.60 25.72 17.82
C TYR A 717 -30.97 25.73 17.14
N MET A 718 -31.34 26.82 16.47
CA MET A 718 -32.60 26.96 15.75
C MET A 718 -32.35 26.92 14.24
N ASP A 719 -32.13 28.08 13.62
CA ASP A 719 -32.03 28.21 12.16
C ASP A 719 -30.71 27.66 11.58
N GLY A 720 -29.68 27.54 12.41
CA GLY A 720 -28.33 27.12 12.03
C GLY A 720 -28.18 25.62 11.77
N GLU A 721 -29.18 24.77 12.03
CA GLU A 721 -29.03 23.31 11.91
C GLU A 721 -28.64 22.85 10.48
N ASN A 722 -29.12 23.55 9.45
CA ASN A 722 -28.86 23.26 8.05
C ASN A 722 -27.98 24.30 7.34
N ALA A 723 -27.36 25.22 8.11
CA ALA A 723 -26.51 26.25 7.57
C ALA A 723 -25.22 25.66 6.97
N ASP A 724 -24.66 26.35 5.97
CA ASP A 724 -23.38 25.93 5.39
C ASP A 724 -22.17 26.45 6.19
N ALA A 725 -20.98 25.93 5.86
CA ALA A 725 -19.75 26.32 6.51
C ALA A 725 -19.46 27.83 6.46
N SER A 726 -19.88 28.50 5.37
CA SER A 726 -19.64 29.93 5.17
C SER A 726 -20.51 30.79 6.08
N GLU A 727 -21.76 30.38 6.32
CA GLU A 727 -22.65 31.06 7.26
C GLU A 727 -22.12 31.03 8.69
N PHE A 728 -21.63 29.88 9.15
CA PHE A 728 -20.97 29.75 10.46
C PHE A 728 -19.72 30.64 10.56
N GLN A 729 -18.88 30.64 9.52
CA GLN A 729 -17.66 31.45 9.47
C GLN A 729 -17.97 32.95 9.47
N ASN A 730 -18.93 33.41 8.68
CA ASN A 730 -19.32 34.81 8.61
C ASN A 730 -19.81 35.33 9.98
N ARG A 731 -20.59 34.50 10.71
CA ARG A 731 -21.02 34.85 12.06
C ARG A 731 -19.87 34.87 13.06
N LEU A 732 -18.97 33.90 13.00
CA LEU A 732 -17.77 33.88 13.82
C LEU A 732 -16.90 35.12 13.58
N GLU A 733 -16.68 35.50 12.33
CA GLU A 733 -15.93 36.70 11.95
C GLU A 733 -16.62 37.98 12.43
N ALA A 734 -17.96 38.07 12.33
CA ALA A 734 -18.71 39.21 12.85
C ALA A 734 -18.56 39.36 14.37
N LEU A 735 -18.59 38.24 15.11
CA LEU A 735 -18.37 38.24 16.56
C LEU A 735 -16.93 38.63 16.90
N LYS A 736 -15.93 38.04 16.22
CA LYS A 736 -14.50 38.41 16.39
C LYS A 736 -14.22 39.87 16.07
N SER A 737 -14.83 40.40 15.01
CA SER A 737 -14.71 41.82 14.65
C SER A 737 -15.31 42.71 15.73
N THR A 738 -16.47 42.33 16.29
CA THR A 738 -17.09 43.08 17.39
C THR A 738 -16.19 43.03 18.63
N TRP A 739 -15.69 41.86 19.01
CA TRP A 739 -14.73 41.71 20.11
C TRP A 739 -13.52 42.63 19.93
N LYS A 740 -12.88 42.58 18.76
CA LYS A 740 -11.71 43.42 18.48
C LYS A 740 -12.05 44.91 18.61
N SER A 741 -13.19 45.35 18.09
CA SER A 741 -13.59 46.76 18.20
C SER A 741 -13.81 47.24 19.64
N LEU A 742 -14.21 46.33 20.53
CA LEU A 742 -14.46 46.66 21.94
C LEU A 742 -13.19 46.68 22.79
N PHE A 743 -12.20 45.84 22.46
CA PHE A 743 -11.04 45.60 23.31
C PHE A 743 -9.68 46.01 22.68
N THR A 744 -9.63 46.51 21.44
CA THR A 744 -8.43 47.20 20.91
C THR A 744 -8.66 48.71 20.78
N ARG A 745 -7.90 49.51 21.54
CA ARG A 745 -7.98 50.99 21.55
C ARG A 745 -7.19 51.58 20.35
N PRO A 746 -7.62 52.70 19.73
CA PRO A 746 -6.77 53.44 18.80
C PRO A 746 -5.61 54.12 19.54
N GLU A 747 -4.38 54.05 19.03
CA GLU A 747 -3.25 54.82 19.56
C GLU A 747 -3.61 56.33 19.63
N PRO A 748 -3.37 57.01 20.76
CA PRO A 748 -3.60 58.45 20.83
C PRO A 748 -2.64 59.19 19.88
N ALA A 749 -3.16 60.23 19.22
CA ALA A 749 -2.39 61.13 18.37
C ALA A 749 -1.20 61.72 19.14
N LYS A 750 -0.03 61.74 18.50
CA LYS A 750 1.25 62.26 19.03
C LYS A 750 1.08 63.63 19.68
N GLU A 751 1.23 63.69 20.99
CA GLU A 751 1.72 64.86 21.72
C GLU A 751 3.08 64.52 22.36
N GLU A 752 3.95 65.52 22.38
CA GLU A 752 5.41 65.43 22.52
C GLU A 752 5.92 64.76 23.80
N GLU A 753 7.10 64.13 23.65
CA GLU A 753 7.82 63.29 24.61
C GLU A 753 8.08 63.93 25.99
N SER A 754 7.95 63.11 27.04
CA SER A 754 8.94 63.05 28.13
C SER A 754 9.08 61.61 28.65
N PRO A 755 10.30 61.15 28.99
CA PRO A 755 10.60 59.72 29.09
C PRO A 755 10.33 59.17 30.49
N GLY A 756 9.58 58.08 30.60
CA GLY A 756 9.47 57.38 31.88
C GLY A 756 8.49 56.20 31.90
N LYS A 757 9.08 55.01 31.93
CA LYS A 757 8.55 53.70 32.35
C LYS A 757 7.79 52.87 31.32
N ASP A 758 8.53 51.94 30.75
CA ASP A 758 8.03 50.68 30.20
C ASP A 758 7.26 49.89 31.26
N GLU A 759 5.96 49.70 31.04
CA GLU A 759 5.25 48.49 31.44
C GLU A 759 4.53 47.97 30.19
N ALA A 760 5.04 46.87 29.64
CA ALA A 760 4.39 46.16 28.55
C ALA A 760 3.13 45.45 29.09
N GLN A 761 1.95 46.01 28.81
CA GLN A 761 0.69 45.28 28.93
C GLN A 761 0.60 44.25 27.79
N PRO A 762 0.17 43.01 28.08
CA PRO A 762 -0.04 42.01 27.03
C PRO A 762 -1.23 42.41 26.16
N ASP A 763 -1.05 42.36 24.84
CA ASP A 763 -2.09 42.61 23.85
C ASP A 763 -3.16 41.49 23.93
N LEU A 764 -4.34 41.80 24.49
CA LEU A 764 -5.42 40.83 24.72
C LEU A 764 -5.92 40.19 23.42
N ALA A 765 -5.82 40.86 22.27
CA ALA A 765 -6.20 40.31 20.98
C ALA A 765 -5.24 39.18 20.55
N ALA A 766 -3.96 39.30 20.90
CA ALA A 766 -2.96 38.27 20.65
C ALA A 766 -3.20 37.03 21.52
N ASN A 767 -3.65 37.20 22.78
CA ASN A 767 -3.99 36.08 23.67
C ASN A 767 -5.22 35.30 23.19
N LEU A 768 -6.25 35.94 22.59
CA LEU A 768 -7.36 35.18 21.97
C LEU A 768 -6.94 34.43 20.71
N GLU A 769 -6.09 35.03 19.86
CA GLU A 769 -5.51 34.33 18.72
C GLU A 769 -4.60 33.17 19.15
N GLU A 770 -3.91 33.30 20.28
CA GLU A 770 -3.06 32.26 20.85
C GLU A 770 -3.88 31.15 21.50
N VAL A 771 -4.95 31.47 22.25
CA VAL A 771 -5.90 30.49 22.79
C VAL A 771 -6.65 29.76 21.66
N LEU A 772 -7.00 30.45 20.58
CA LEU A 772 -7.61 29.83 19.39
C LEU A 772 -6.60 28.99 18.59
N LYS A 773 -5.34 29.43 18.45
CA LYS A 773 -4.26 28.57 17.92
C LYS A 773 -4.05 27.35 18.80
N THR A 774 -4.20 27.50 20.12
CA THR A 774 -4.08 26.41 21.09
C THR A 774 -5.31 25.50 21.03
N ALA A 775 -6.50 26.00 20.72
CA ALA A 775 -7.71 25.19 20.47
C ALA A 775 -7.69 24.49 19.08
N GLU A 776 -7.13 25.15 18.06
CA GLU A 776 -6.80 24.56 16.74
C GLU A 776 -5.64 23.55 16.84
N GLN A 777 -4.82 23.65 17.89
CA GLN A 777 -3.80 22.66 18.25
C GLN A 777 -4.36 21.55 19.15
N ALA A 778 -5.30 21.84 20.06
CA ALA A 778 -5.91 20.87 20.98
C ALA A 778 -6.99 19.99 20.31
N THR A 779 -7.46 20.38 19.12
CA THR A 779 -8.18 19.50 18.18
C THR A 779 -7.24 18.62 17.35
N ARG A 780 -5.92 18.70 17.60
CA ARG A 780 -4.92 17.71 17.18
C ARG A 780 -4.61 16.80 18.38
N PRO A 781 -4.41 15.49 18.17
CA PRO A 781 -4.04 14.61 19.27
C PRO A 781 -2.55 14.83 19.60
N ASP A 782 -2.26 15.70 20.56
CA ASP A 782 -0.91 15.80 21.13
C ASP A 782 -0.68 14.63 22.10
N ALA A 783 0.24 13.76 21.67
CA ALA A 783 0.86 12.73 22.48
C ALA A 783 2.10 13.32 23.14
N ASP A 784 1.98 13.73 24.40
CA ASP A 784 3.14 13.78 25.30
C ASP A 784 2.70 13.51 26.75
N ILE A 785 2.68 12.24 27.10
CA ILE A 785 2.77 11.81 28.51
C ILE A 785 4.02 10.93 28.58
N SER A 786 5.10 11.53 29.05
CA SER A 786 6.26 10.81 29.55
C SER A 786 5.83 9.88 30.68
N SER A 787 5.83 8.57 30.44
CA SER A 787 5.69 7.57 31.52
C SER A 787 7.01 7.48 32.30
N PRO A 788 6.99 7.61 33.64
CA PRO A 788 8.18 7.33 34.44
C PRO A 788 8.46 5.82 34.43
N SER A 789 9.75 5.49 34.45
CA SER A 789 10.29 4.16 34.65
C SER A 789 9.70 3.47 35.88
N HIS A 790 9.25 2.22 35.73
CA HIS A 790 9.13 1.31 36.85
C HIS A 790 9.71 -0.06 36.50
N ASP A 791 10.93 -0.26 36.99
CA ASP A 791 11.40 -1.53 37.50
C ASP A 791 10.48 -2.01 38.65
N GLU A 792 10.50 -3.34 38.85
CA GLU A 792 9.93 -4.14 39.96
C GLU A 792 8.45 -4.58 39.86
N LEU A 793 8.17 -5.68 39.15
CA LEU A 793 7.78 -7.03 39.66
C LEU A 793 7.21 -7.93 38.57
#